data_AF-A0AAW0BYE3-F1
#
_entry.id   AF-A0AAW0BYE3-F1
#
_cell.length_a   1.000
_cell.length_b   1.000
_cell.length_c   1.000
_cell.angle_alpha   90.00
_cell.angle_beta   90.00
_cell.angle_gamma   90.00
#
_symmetry.space_group_name_H-M   'P 1'
#
loop_
_entity.id
_entity.type
_entity.pdbx_description
1 polymer ?
#
loop_
_entity_poly.entity_id
_entity_poly.type
_entity_poly.pdbx_seq_one_letter_code
_entity_poly.pdbx_strand_id
1 'polypeptide(L)'
;MPRKKLDQKLQARVQHSSRKTGSGSYISVTSTGTRIQVKKGQAHAVKLKASMPGAWPDDSLHTGESDIGGSLPAAQEEEAIAEELGNIKVKVKAKRYLDSDAPLLTWKEIHRDSYLDSVLTCEGRGRGFDGRCSYCLEPGAAVRCLDCFGLQMEWNGYHFQQTTLRHLGLRVLLGRHPPGEKCINPIQAREQGFCVLSWNGFHVVDLYFCGCEDALERHLQLLEIGWWPASYKLPQTAATFEALRNFHILNLQGQLPPTDFYRSLEQITDGSGLVELPDRLQQFREMLREWRHIKTGKRFGRGHDPSGLSGTQKGGAMVLCRACPHPGINLPNGWEKTCSKMRWIYNLLLATDANFKQKARARANDSRDPPLGPGWGCTLDHEPYLKVMASHASQEEISHCVGFNAIWNANKKKTKGLRATGVGSVTCSRHETFRANGMGDLQVGERYCNMDYILLSSIIGCLAMLIIISYDIACQWGKHFLTRMAAMPVYLHRPSWQQFTFKVPKFHLPAHVEKCFATFAYNFTPGVGLTDGEAPERLWSWLNDTARSLSMMSAGGRWDTMDDCCNYWNWRKMINLCDSLTRRLVRVLPEAIAHTLAFEAFTEALRAQNPTQLAAWEADVVAWEEGQSRSCPYEVPTSTMSFTKFKLKLAEEDHQQEVKGLGSSNGLTANWMVLEALEIEKDQRLITATLGRKALSEYQETTIAKSRTSVLRRIRKLRDAQAAHMPKALSYISTHANLDCNAEDLDLFLPSSFDEPQRSELCPPEVIQLESRTRAVQAFDILIQLQGQLRSRGAVYQYTPRAAPSQGMYRKMNYFKDQVEARVKALELAYNRARDSMLRLRGPGSWEETFRVLKPEEIRGFGERALQAAEIEELQQSYERAGVSQEAINEVLHGQNVPTAPHHRVLNRGESRLQMISWIWYVVWPSEEGDAVPPSHSHDEDSTQEIEASLRVEWCKARARAHRAREEVILVQEEMRRAIEFCRYQARWWMSQSSGRNDTSSELLEGLKAYSYQQAQMELQRAHLWEGKWSAIRERASAVVRWIDNRKSLTPQDIRSLGSLEVELNGDADADGGQAEKLAGVEE
;
A
#
# COMPACT_ATOMS: atom_id res chain seq x y z
N MET A 1 -19.17 24.61 -39.98
CA MET A 1 -20.03 25.41 -39.09
C MET A 1 -20.57 24.49 -37.99
N PRO A 2 -20.36 24.75 -36.68
CA PRO A 2 -21.22 25.69 -35.94
C PRO A 2 -20.51 26.39 -34.76
N ARG A 3 -20.14 27.68 -34.90
CA ARG A 3 -19.76 28.55 -33.77
C ARG A 3 -20.95 29.28 -33.13
N LYS A 4 -22.10 29.35 -33.81
CA LYS A 4 -23.27 30.14 -33.36
C LYS A 4 -24.11 29.50 -32.23
N LYS A 5 -24.02 28.19 -31.98
CA LYS A 5 -24.79 27.51 -30.91
C LYS A 5 -24.12 27.56 -29.52
N LEU A 6 -22.84 27.90 -29.43
CA LEU A 6 -22.11 27.98 -28.14
C LEU A 6 -22.34 29.34 -27.46
N ASP A 7 -22.40 30.42 -28.23
CA ASP A 7 -22.61 31.78 -27.70
C ASP A 7 -24.02 32.00 -27.15
N GLN A 8 -25.05 31.39 -27.78
CA GLN A 8 -26.43 31.46 -27.26
C GLN A 8 -26.61 30.68 -25.94
N LYS A 9 -25.85 29.59 -25.71
CA LYS A 9 -25.89 28.85 -24.44
C LYS A 9 -25.10 29.53 -23.32
N LEU A 10 -24.08 30.32 -23.65
CA LEU A 10 -23.35 31.14 -22.66
C LEU A 10 -24.17 32.35 -22.22
N GLN A 11 -24.90 33.02 -23.14
CA GLN A 11 -25.76 34.15 -22.78
C GLN A 11 -26.96 33.74 -21.90
N ALA A 12 -27.55 32.56 -22.12
CA ALA A 12 -28.64 32.06 -21.28
C ALA A 12 -28.20 31.68 -19.85
N ARG A 13 -26.92 31.32 -19.64
CA ARG A 13 -26.37 31.01 -18.30
C ARG A 13 -25.99 32.24 -17.48
N VAL A 14 -25.72 33.38 -18.14
CA VAL A 14 -25.40 34.64 -17.45
C VAL A 14 -26.66 35.33 -16.93
N GLN A 15 -27.82 35.16 -17.58
CA GLN A 15 -29.08 35.76 -17.10
C GLN A 15 -29.73 35.04 -15.91
N HIS A 16 -29.37 33.79 -15.61
CA HIS A 16 -29.95 33.06 -14.48
C HIS A 16 -29.18 33.18 -13.15
N SER A 17 -27.99 33.78 -13.17
CA SER A 17 -27.15 33.99 -11.98
C SER A 17 -27.34 35.34 -11.29
N SER A 18 -28.17 36.26 -11.82
CA SER A 18 -28.30 37.63 -11.29
C SER A 18 -29.53 37.86 -10.40
N ARG A 19 -30.19 36.80 -9.91
CA ARG A 19 -31.29 36.92 -8.93
C ARG A 19 -31.09 35.96 -7.76
N LYS A 20 -30.15 36.30 -6.88
CA LYS A 20 -30.19 36.11 -5.42
C LYS A 20 -28.81 36.46 -4.85
N THR A 21 -28.82 36.96 -3.61
CA THR A 21 -27.69 37.33 -2.73
C THR A 21 -27.05 38.72 -2.93
N GLY A 22 -27.63 39.71 -2.24
CA GLY A 22 -27.03 40.44 -1.11
C GLY A 22 -25.55 40.85 -1.17
N SER A 23 -25.32 42.13 -0.91
CA SER A 23 -24.04 42.81 -0.70
C SER A 23 -22.98 41.99 0.06
N GLY A 24 -21.84 41.77 -0.59
CA GLY A 24 -20.61 41.30 0.01
C GLY A 24 -19.44 41.49 -0.96
N SER A 25 -18.40 42.20 -0.53
CA SER A 25 -17.14 42.37 -1.26
C SER A 25 -16.42 41.02 -1.40
N TYR A 26 -16.13 40.59 -2.64
CA TYR A 26 -15.26 39.43 -2.90
C TYR A 26 -13.86 39.88 -3.32
N ILE A 27 -12.84 39.28 -2.70
CA ILE A 27 -11.45 39.33 -3.14
C ILE A 27 -11.22 38.16 -4.11
N SER A 28 -11.04 38.43 -5.40
CA SER A 28 -10.58 37.40 -6.35
C SER A 28 -9.05 37.40 -6.43
N VAL A 29 -8.41 36.31 -6.02
CA VAL A 29 -6.96 36.09 -6.14
C VAL A 29 -6.65 35.48 -7.52
N THR A 30 -5.88 36.17 -8.35
CA THR A 30 -5.31 35.61 -9.59
C THR A 30 -3.95 34.96 -9.31
N SER A 31 -3.55 33.98 -10.14
CA SER A 31 -2.39 33.10 -9.95
C SER A 31 -1.00 33.73 -10.12
N THR A 32 -0.89 35.07 -10.07
CA THR A 32 0.40 35.77 -10.21
C THR A 32 0.72 36.75 -9.07
N GLY A 33 -0.09 36.82 -8.01
CA GLY A 33 0.31 37.50 -6.77
C GLY A 33 0.55 39.02 -6.86
N THR A 34 0.07 39.70 -7.91
CA THR A 34 0.12 41.16 -7.97
C THR A 34 -1.18 41.75 -7.41
N ARG A 35 -1.12 42.49 -6.29
CA ARG A 35 -2.22 43.38 -5.87
C ARG A 35 -2.29 44.54 -6.86
N ILE A 36 -3.32 44.58 -7.70
CA ILE A 36 -3.66 45.77 -8.49
C ILE A 36 -4.89 46.40 -7.83
N GLN A 37 -4.74 47.58 -7.23
CA GLN A 37 -5.88 48.44 -6.96
C GLN A 37 -6.31 49.07 -8.29
N VAL A 38 -7.38 48.55 -8.89
CA VAL A 38 -8.00 49.18 -10.06
C VAL A 38 -9.07 50.15 -9.55
N LYS A 39 -8.83 51.46 -9.69
CA LYS A 39 -9.94 52.43 -9.67
C LYS A 39 -10.75 52.25 -10.96
N LYS A 40 -12.07 52.20 -10.83
CA LYS A 40 -13.04 52.03 -11.92
C LYS A 40 -12.76 53.02 -13.06
N GLY A 41 -12.49 52.49 -14.26
CA GLY A 41 -12.55 53.25 -15.51
C GLY A 41 -11.60 52.72 -16.57
N GLN A 42 -12.18 52.21 -17.67
CA GLN A 42 -11.56 51.87 -18.96
C GLN A 42 -10.73 50.58 -19.04
N ALA A 43 -11.34 49.57 -19.67
CA ALA A 43 -10.70 48.34 -20.13
C ALA A 43 -10.36 48.46 -21.62
N HIS A 44 -9.08 48.29 -21.99
CA HIS A 44 -8.68 47.91 -23.34
C HIS A 44 -8.01 46.54 -23.31
N ALA A 45 -8.49 45.66 -24.21
CA ALA A 45 -8.07 44.27 -24.32
C ALA A 45 -6.72 44.15 -25.04
N VAL A 46 -5.71 43.57 -24.38
CA VAL A 46 -4.48 43.11 -25.03
C VAL A 46 -4.48 41.58 -25.08
N LYS A 47 -4.57 41.03 -26.30
CA LYS A 47 -4.38 39.60 -26.58
C LYS A 47 -2.89 39.29 -26.60
N LEU A 48 -2.40 38.50 -25.65
CA LEU A 48 -1.08 37.85 -25.74
C LEU A 48 -1.26 36.41 -26.26
N LYS A 49 -0.63 36.13 -27.41
CA LYS A 49 -0.50 34.77 -27.98
C LYS A 49 0.44 33.95 -27.11
N ALA A 50 0.00 32.74 -26.73
CA ALA A 50 0.85 31.76 -26.07
C ALA A 50 1.70 31.01 -27.12
N SER A 51 3.02 31.02 -26.95
CA SER A 51 3.94 30.06 -27.56
C SER A 51 4.35 29.03 -26.50
N MET A 52 4.30 27.75 -26.86
CA MET A 52 4.77 26.65 -25.99
C MET A 52 6.30 26.68 -25.85
N PRO A 53 6.87 26.44 -24.66
CA PRO A 53 8.28 26.06 -24.54
C PRO A 53 8.39 24.57 -24.19
N GLY A 54 8.77 23.79 -25.20
CA GLY A 54 9.42 22.50 -25.03
C GLY A 54 10.76 22.57 -25.75
N ALA A 55 11.84 22.76 -24.99
CA ALA A 55 13.24 22.44 -25.35
C ALA A 55 14.12 22.92 -24.18
N TRP A 56 14.95 22.02 -23.67
CA TRP A 56 16.08 22.35 -22.80
C TRP A 56 17.13 23.07 -23.67
N PRO A 57 17.75 24.18 -23.22
CA PRO A 57 18.93 24.72 -23.91
C PRO A 57 20.14 23.85 -23.56
N ASP A 58 20.86 23.41 -24.60
CA ASP A 58 22.17 22.77 -24.53
C ASP A 58 23.19 23.68 -23.82
N ASP A 59 23.97 23.09 -22.91
CA ASP A 59 25.24 23.63 -22.47
C ASP A 59 26.29 23.38 -23.56
N SER A 60 26.74 24.45 -24.22
CA SER A 60 28.01 24.44 -24.96
C SER A 60 28.94 25.48 -24.33
N LEU A 61 29.89 24.96 -23.54
CA LEU A 61 31.13 25.61 -23.18
C LEU A 61 31.92 25.89 -24.46
N HIS A 62 32.24 27.15 -24.73
CA HIS A 62 33.36 27.51 -25.58
C HIS A 62 34.45 28.18 -24.73
N THR A 63 35.58 27.49 -24.71
CA THR A 63 36.92 27.91 -24.30
C THR A 63 37.40 29.12 -25.08
N GLY A 64 38.05 30.06 -24.39
CA GLY A 64 38.83 31.13 -24.99
C GLY A 64 39.58 31.92 -23.93
N GLU A 65 40.84 31.56 -23.69
CA GLU A 65 41.80 32.37 -22.94
C GLU A 65 42.14 33.67 -23.70
N SER A 66 42.26 34.78 -22.99
CA SER A 66 43.37 35.74 -23.16
C SER A 66 43.33 36.81 -22.06
N ASP A 67 44.48 36.98 -21.44
CA ASP A 67 44.87 38.09 -20.57
C ASP A 67 44.57 39.47 -21.19
N ILE A 68 44.27 40.46 -20.34
CA ILE A 68 44.98 41.75 -20.25
C ILE A 68 44.46 42.47 -19.00
N GLY A 69 45.39 42.78 -18.08
CA GLY A 69 45.15 43.66 -16.95
C GLY A 69 44.83 45.09 -17.39
N GLY A 70 43.95 45.76 -16.63
CA GLY A 70 43.59 47.15 -16.86
C GLY A 70 42.74 47.69 -15.72
N SER A 71 43.37 48.49 -14.88
CA SER A 71 42.83 49.31 -13.81
C SER A 71 41.49 50.00 -14.13
N LEU A 72 40.58 49.94 -13.15
CA LEU A 72 39.40 50.80 -13.01
C LEU A 72 39.74 52.29 -13.22
N PRO A 73 38.89 53.04 -13.92
CA PRO A 73 38.63 54.43 -13.56
C PRO A 73 37.20 54.60 -13.04
N ALA A 74 37.12 55.48 -12.05
CA ALA A 74 35.94 55.86 -11.31
C ALA A 74 34.89 56.58 -12.18
N ALA A 75 33.65 56.45 -11.69
CA ALA A 75 32.54 57.41 -11.76
C ALA A 75 32.57 58.48 -12.85
N GLN A 76 31.65 58.36 -13.81
CA GLN A 76 31.01 59.53 -14.41
C GLN A 76 29.49 59.35 -14.39
N GLU A 77 28.83 60.33 -13.81
CA GLU A 77 27.40 60.56 -13.75
C GLU A 77 26.84 60.78 -15.15
N GLU A 78 25.80 60.05 -15.55
CA GLU A 78 24.91 60.45 -16.64
C GLU A 78 23.54 60.77 -16.06
N GLU A 79 23.27 62.07 -15.95
CA GLU A 79 21.96 62.67 -15.68
C GLU A 79 21.01 62.34 -16.85
N ALA A 80 19.98 61.55 -16.57
CA ALA A 80 18.88 61.30 -17.51
C ALA A 80 17.83 62.42 -17.37
N ILE A 81 17.71 63.21 -18.43
CA ILE A 81 16.67 64.21 -18.66
C ILE A 81 15.29 63.53 -18.55
N ALA A 82 14.51 63.92 -17.55
CA ALA A 82 13.11 63.55 -17.40
C ALA A 82 12.23 64.66 -18.00
N GLU A 83 11.76 64.47 -19.24
CA GLU A 83 10.67 65.27 -19.79
C GLU A 83 9.33 64.79 -19.21
N GLU A 84 8.58 65.76 -18.67
CA GLU A 84 7.29 65.57 -18.03
C GLU A 84 6.24 65.01 -19.00
N LEU A 85 5.92 63.71 -18.84
CA LEU A 85 4.63 63.17 -19.20
C LEU A 85 4.05 62.40 -18.00
N GLY A 86 3.24 63.13 -17.23
CA GLY A 86 2.20 62.65 -16.30
C GLY A 86 2.36 61.28 -15.64
N ASN A 87 2.78 61.27 -14.38
CA ASN A 87 2.43 60.28 -13.34
C ASN A 87 2.51 58.78 -13.68
N ILE A 88 3.39 58.35 -14.59
CA ILE A 88 3.76 56.94 -14.74
C ILE A 88 5.20 56.75 -14.27
N LYS A 89 5.38 56.33 -13.00
CA LYS A 89 6.67 55.83 -12.50
C LYS A 89 6.99 54.50 -13.19
N VAL A 90 7.78 54.52 -14.25
CA VAL A 90 8.36 53.31 -14.82
C VAL A 90 9.43 52.82 -13.83
N LYS A 91 9.11 51.78 -13.05
CA LYS A 91 10.13 51.05 -12.27
C LYS A 91 11.11 50.41 -13.25
N VAL A 92 12.33 50.94 -13.32
CA VAL A 92 13.46 50.28 -13.96
C VAL A 92 13.55 48.87 -13.38
N LYS A 93 13.63 47.84 -14.24
CA LYS A 93 13.83 46.46 -13.78
C LYS A 93 15.08 46.44 -12.91
N ALA A 94 14.94 46.01 -11.67
CA ALA A 94 16.06 45.84 -10.75
C ALA A 94 17.16 45.01 -11.43
N LYS A 95 18.43 45.39 -11.24
CA LYS A 95 19.57 44.55 -11.61
C LYS A 95 19.35 43.17 -10.97
N ARG A 96 19.44 42.13 -11.80
CA ARG A 96 19.30 40.74 -11.37
C ARG A 96 20.62 40.30 -10.75
N TYR A 97 20.57 39.87 -9.48
CA TYR A 97 21.71 39.27 -8.81
C TYR A 97 21.32 37.88 -8.32
N LEU A 98 22.23 36.90 -8.38
CA LEU A 98 21.94 35.52 -7.99
C LEU A 98 21.54 35.41 -6.51
N ASP A 99 22.14 36.23 -5.65
CA ASP A 99 21.86 36.32 -4.22
C ASP A 99 20.45 36.88 -3.92
N SER A 100 19.88 37.72 -4.79
CA SER A 100 18.51 38.21 -4.67
C SER A 100 17.47 37.37 -5.42
N ASP A 101 17.86 36.80 -6.56
CA ASP A 101 16.94 36.12 -7.48
C ASP A 101 16.82 34.62 -7.20
N ALA A 102 17.85 34.01 -6.60
CA ALA A 102 17.88 32.62 -6.17
C ALA A 102 18.63 32.45 -4.83
N PRO A 103 18.13 33.05 -3.74
CA PRO A 103 18.82 33.07 -2.44
C PRO A 103 19.10 31.66 -1.89
N LEU A 104 18.20 30.70 -2.14
CA LEU A 104 18.36 29.32 -1.70
C LEU A 104 19.51 28.57 -2.41
N LEU A 105 19.78 28.88 -3.69
CA LEU A 105 20.92 28.33 -4.42
C LEU A 105 22.23 28.82 -3.81
N THR A 106 22.32 30.13 -3.59
CA THR A 106 23.51 30.74 -2.99
C THR A 106 23.75 30.20 -1.58
N TRP A 107 22.68 30.05 -0.77
CA TRP A 107 22.76 29.42 0.54
C TRP A 107 23.24 27.97 0.46
N LYS A 108 22.70 27.18 -0.47
CA LYS A 108 23.08 25.77 -0.67
C LYS A 108 24.55 25.62 -1.07
N GLU A 109 25.06 26.49 -1.93
CA GLU A 109 26.43 26.38 -2.46
C GLU A 109 27.50 26.92 -1.51
N ILE A 110 27.18 27.98 -0.75
CA ILE A 110 28.18 28.72 0.04
C ILE A 110 28.03 28.51 1.54
N HIS A 111 26.80 28.43 2.07
CA HIS A 111 26.55 28.61 3.51
C HIS A 111 25.98 27.39 4.24
N ARG A 112 25.43 26.38 3.55
CA ARG A 112 24.74 25.27 4.25
C ARG A 112 25.61 24.50 5.24
N ASP A 113 26.91 24.34 4.97
CA ASP A 113 27.82 23.63 5.88
C ASP A 113 28.10 24.46 7.15
N SER A 114 28.26 25.79 7.04
CA SER A 114 28.39 26.66 8.22
C SER A 114 27.12 26.71 9.08
N TYR A 115 25.95 26.57 8.46
CA TYR A 115 24.67 26.43 9.18
C TYR A 115 24.60 25.11 9.93
N LEU A 116 25.07 24.00 9.33
CA LEU A 116 25.13 22.70 10.00
C LEU A 116 26.09 22.74 11.20
N ASP A 117 27.28 23.31 11.02
CA ASP A 117 28.28 23.49 12.07
C ASP A 117 27.72 24.35 13.22
N SER A 118 27.03 25.45 12.92
CA SER A 118 26.39 26.29 13.94
C SER A 118 25.34 25.51 14.76
N VAL A 119 24.47 24.75 14.08
CA VAL A 119 23.45 23.93 14.73
C VAL A 119 24.04 22.77 15.56
N LEU A 120 25.21 22.26 15.19
CA LEU A 120 25.94 21.25 15.96
C LEU A 120 26.65 21.86 17.17
N THR A 121 27.20 23.06 17.04
CA THR A 121 27.80 23.82 18.14
C THR A 121 26.79 24.03 19.28
N CYS A 122 25.52 24.30 18.95
CA CYS A 122 24.43 24.42 19.95
C CYS A 122 24.11 23.12 20.73
N GLU A 123 24.68 21.96 20.37
CA GLU A 123 24.54 20.73 21.16
C GLU A 123 25.48 20.70 22.37
N GLY A 124 26.60 21.43 22.31
CA GLY A 124 27.56 21.59 23.42
C GLY A 124 27.02 22.47 24.55
N ARG A 125 27.87 22.84 25.51
CA ARG A 125 27.45 23.68 26.65
C ARG A 125 27.23 25.15 26.30
N GLY A 126 27.38 25.49 25.03
CA GLY A 126 27.29 26.86 24.55
C GLY A 126 28.66 27.52 24.52
N ARG A 127 28.75 28.57 23.73
CA ARG A 127 30.00 29.27 23.46
C ARG A 127 30.39 30.18 24.63
N GLY A 128 31.68 30.24 24.95
CA GLY A 128 32.18 31.03 26.09
C GLY A 128 31.96 30.37 27.46
N PHE A 129 31.62 29.08 27.50
CA PHE A 129 31.62 28.32 28.76
C PHE A 129 33.06 28.21 29.28
N ASP A 130 33.35 29.01 30.31
CA ASP A 130 34.63 29.06 31.02
C ASP A 130 34.68 28.11 32.23
N GLY A 131 33.63 27.29 32.41
CA GLY A 131 33.42 26.47 33.58
C GLY A 131 32.17 26.85 34.39
N ARG A 132 31.53 28.01 34.12
CA ARG A 132 30.34 28.50 34.85
C ARG A 132 29.16 28.81 33.94
N CYS A 133 27.95 28.76 34.51
CA CYS A 133 26.72 29.19 33.83
C CYS A 133 26.70 30.71 33.64
N SER A 134 26.38 31.20 32.45
CA SER A 134 26.35 32.63 32.12
C SER A 134 25.22 33.43 32.78
N TYR A 135 24.25 32.77 33.41
CA TYR A 135 23.16 33.43 34.15
C TYR A 135 23.30 33.32 35.67
N CYS A 136 23.38 32.09 36.21
CA CYS A 136 23.47 31.86 37.65
C CYS A 136 24.90 31.76 38.20
N LEU A 137 25.94 31.80 37.33
CA LEU A 137 27.35 31.72 37.68
C LEU A 137 27.80 30.43 38.40
N GLU A 138 26.91 29.45 38.55
CA GLU A 138 27.22 28.13 39.12
C GLU A 138 28.16 27.31 38.22
N PRO A 139 29.12 26.55 38.80
CA PRO A 139 30.05 25.74 38.03
C PRO A 139 29.37 24.53 37.36
N GLY A 140 29.92 24.10 36.22
CA GLY A 140 29.61 22.82 35.58
C GLY A 140 28.46 22.84 34.55
N ALA A 141 27.67 23.91 34.46
CA ALA A 141 26.54 24.05 33.52
C ALA A 141 25.64 22.79 33.44
N ALA A 142 25.21 22.30 34.61
CA ALA A 142 24.40 21.08 34.71
C ALA A 142 22.98 21.20 34.10
N VAL A 143 22.50 22.43 33.86
CA VAL A 143 21.14 22.73 33.36
C VAL A 143 21.22 23.72 32.21
N ARG A 144 20.47 23.45 31.13
CA ARG A 144 20.28 24.37 30.00
C ARG A 144 18.92 25.06 30.13
N CYS A 145 18.91 26.40 30.18
CA CYS A 145 17.67 27.18 30.10
C CYS A 145 17.02 26.99 28.72
N LEU A 146 15.72 26.71 28.69
CA LEU A 146 15.01 26.40 27.45
C LEU A 146 14.51 27.64 26.69
N ASP A 147 14.06 28.70 27.39
CA ASP A 147 13.69 29.99 26.77
C ASP A 147 13.55 31.13 27.81
N CYS A 148 13.75 32.38 27.35
CA CYS A 148 13.55 33.62 28.14
C CYS A 148 12.58 34.65 27.50
N PHE A 149 11.96 34.36 26.36
CA PHE A 149 11.19 35.36 25.59
C PHE A 149 9.71 34.96 25.40
N GLY A 150 8.82 35.54 26.21
CA GLY A 150 7.36 35.38 26.14
C GLY A 150 6.62 36.59 25.53
N LEU A 151 5.36 36.39 25.12
CA LEU A 151 4.41 37.48 24.86
C LEU A 151 4.27 38.32 26.12
N GLN A 152 4.42 39.64 25.99
CA GLN A 152 4.33 40.57 27.10
C GLN A 152 3.03 41.36 27.04
N MET A 153 2.41 41.53 28.21
CA MET A 153 1.27 42.42 28.39
C MET A 153 1.63 43.52 29.37
N GLU A 154 1.29 44.75 29.01
CA GLU A 154 1.46 45.92 29.84
C GLU A 154 0.13 46.28 30.47
N TRP A 155 0.11 46.60 31.77
CA TRP A 155 -1.09 47.09 32.42
C TRP A 155 -1.25 48.59 32.14
N ASN A 156 -2.29 48.98 31.40
CA ASN A 156 -2.51 50.40 31.03
C ASN A 156 -3.33 51.19 32.07
N GLY A 157 -3.54 50.62 33.26
CA GLY A 157 -4.39 51.18 34.31
C GLY A 157 -5.77 50.54 34.40
N TYR A 158 -6.29 49.95 33.32
CA TYR A 158 -7.63 49.33 33.28
C TYR A 158 -7.62 47.85 32.89
N HIS A 159 -6.75 47.47 31.95
CA HIS A 159 -6.61 46.09 31.51
C HIS A 159 -5.16 45.82 31.05
N PHE A 160 -4.83 44.55 30.91
CA PHE A 160 -3.62 44.13 30.22
C PHE A 160 -3.79 44.36 28.73
N GLN A 161 -2.99 45.27 28.18
CA GLN A 161 -2.89 45.51 26.74
C GLN A 161 -1.66 44.79 26.20
N GLN A 162 -1.78 44.25 25.00
CA GLN A 162 -0.64 43.66 24.32
C GLN A 162 0.34 44.75 23.91
N THR A 163 1.63 44.53 24.17
CA THR A 163 2.70 45.47 23.84
C THR A 163 3.84 44.74 23.14
N THR A 164 4.73 45.48 22.48
CA THR A 164 5.90 44.88 21.83
C THR A 164 7.11 44.92 22.77
N LEU A 165 7.97 43.91 22.70
CA LEU A 165 9.25 43.89 23.43
C LEU A 165 10.10 45.14 23.13
N ARG A 166 10.03 45.64 21.89
CA ARG A 166 10.62 46.91 21.50
C ARG A 166 10.05 48.11 22.27
N HIS A 167 8.73 48.21 22.40
CA HIS A 167 8.09 49.29 23.15
C HIS A 167 8.48 49.27 24.63
N LEU A 168 8.62 48.07 25.20
CA LEU A 168 9.15 47.86 26.55
C LEU A 168 10.66 48.13 26.68
N GLY A 169 11.34 48.53 25.60
CA GLY A 169 12.75 48.93 25.61
C GLY A 169 13.75 47.78 25.49
N LEU A 170 13.32 46.56 25.14
CA LEU A 170 14.23 45.43 24.96
C LEU A 170 15.19 45.69 23.79
N ARG A 171 16.49 45.64 24.08
CA ARG A 171 17.57 45.67 23.08
C ARG A 171 18.31 44.34 23.11
N VAL A 172 18.34 43.67 21.96
CA VAL A 172 19.07 42.41 21.78
C VAL A 172 20.42 42.75 21.15
N LEU A 173 21.49 42.63 21.93
CA LEU A 173 22.86 42.79 21.45
C LEU A 173 23.45 41.41 21.16
N LEU A 174 23.83 41.17 19.91
CA LEU A 174 24.55 39.98 19.47
C LEU A 174 26.05 40.25 19.52
N GLY A 175 26.85 39.19 19.67
CA GLY A 175 28.31 39.27 19.69
C GLY A 175 28.96 38.34 20.71
N ARG A 176 30.29 38.29 20.68
CA ARG A 176 31.11 37.40 21.52
C ARG A 176 31.49 38.05 22.86
N HIS A 177 30.66 38.93 23.40
CA HIS A 177 30.95 39.66 24.63
C HIS A 177 30.44 38.90 25.85
N PRO A 178 31.22 38.81 26.95
CA PRO A 178 30.75 38.29 28.22
C PRO A 178 29.45 38.95 28.71
N PRO A 179 28.57 38.23 29.43
CA PRO A 179 27.38 38.82 30.02
C PRO A 179 27.71 40.05 30.87
N GLY A 180 27.06 41.19 30.55
CA GLY A 180 27.27 42.47 31.22
C GLY A 180 28.26 43.43 30.54
N GLU A 181 29.05 42.96 29.57
CA GLU A 181 29.89 43.82 28.75
C GLU A 181 29.12 44.46 27.58
N LYS A 182 29.50 45.69 27.22
CA LYS A 182 28.92 46.42 26.07
C LYS A 182 29.79 46.22 24.84
N CYS A 183 29.16 45.88 23.72
CA CYS A 183 29.83 45.89 22.43
C CYS A 183 30.32 47.30 22.10
N ILE A 184 31.59 47.42 21.70
CA ILE A 184 32.22 48.69 21.32
C ILE A 184 31.80 49.16 19.92
N ASN A 185 31.32 48.26 19.07
CA ASN A 185 30.82 48.57 17.72
C ASN A 185 29.47 47.87 17.43
N PRO A 186 28.38 48.26 18.09
CA PRO A 186 27.06 47.69 17.85
C PRO A 186 26.46 48.24 16.56
N ILE A 187 26.14 47.37 15.61
CA ILE A 187 25.53 47.71 14.33
C ILE A 187 24.04 47.38 14.39
N GLN A 188 23.18 48.40 14.40
CA GLN A 188 21.73 48.17 14.40
C GLN A 188 21.28 47.43 13.13
N ALA A 189 20.47 46.39 13.29
CA ALA A 189 19.99 45.59 12.17
C ALA A 189 19.06 46.39 11.24
N ARG A 190 18.12 47.13 11.84
CA ARG A 190 17.13 47.93 11.11
C ARG A 190 16.47 48.96 12.04
N GLU A 191 16.31 50.19 11.55
CA GLU A 191 15.61 51.27 12.29
C GLU A 191 14.13 50.96 12.57
N GLN A 192 13.45 50.28 11.64
CA GLN A 192 12.03 49.91 11.81
C GLN A 192 11.82 48.68 12.70
N GLY A 193 12.87 48.13 13.30
CA GLY A 193 12.84 46.93 14.14
C GLY A 193 13.09 45.63 13.36
N PHE A 194 13.50 44.60 14.09
CA PHE A 194 13.79 43.26 13.60
C PHE A 194 12.64 42.32 13.95
N CYS A 195 12.12 41.57 12.97
CA CYS A 195 10.98 40.68 13.17
C CYS A 195 11.45 39.25 13.54
N VAL A 196 10.94 38.71 14.64
CA VAL A 196 11.21 37.35 15.10
C VAL A 196 9.92 36.56 15.10
N LEU A 197 9.90 35.46 14.35
CA LEU A 197 8.82 34.47 14.37
C LEU A 197 9.12 33.48 15.50
N SER A 198 8.31 33.52 16.55
CA SER A 198 8.39 32.58 17.68
C SER A 198 7.15 31.68 17.73
N TRP A 199 7.19 30.62 18.54
CA TRP A 199 6.05 29.70 18.72
C TRP A 199 4.81 30.42 19.29
N ASN A 200 5.01 31.49 20.04
CA ASN A 200 3.98 32.34 20.62
C ASN A 200 3.64 33.59 19.79
N GLY A 201 4.02 33.65 18.51
CA GLY A 201 3.64 34.74 17.61
C GLY A 201 4.81 35.58 17.08
N PHE A 202 4.50 36.78 16.58
CA PHE A 202 5.43 37.70 15.94
C PHE A 202 5.92 38.71 16.96
N HIS A 203 7.24 38.85 17.06
CA HIS A 203 7.88 39.82 17.93
C HIS A 203 8.69 40.81 17.13
N VAL A 204 8.55 42.10 17.43
CA VAL A 204 9.41 43.14 16.88
C VAL A 204 10.33 43.61 18.00
N VAL A 205 11.64 43.54 17.77
CA VAL A 205 12.70 43.89 18.73
C VAL A 205 13.72 44.83 18.10
N ASP A 206 14.43 45.61 18.91
CA ASP A 206 15.62 46.33 18.46
C ASP A 206 16.85 45.42 18.59
N LEU A 207 17.37 44.97 17.45
CA LEU A 207 18.52 44.06 17.37
C LEU A 207 19.76 44.77 16.87
N TYR A 208 20.89 44.51 17.52
CA TYR A 208 22.21 45.05 17.19
C TYR A 208 23.19 43.89 16.97
N PHE A 209 23.78 43.82 15.78
CA PHE A 209 24.88 42.91 15.47
C PHE A 209 26.19 43.44 16.06
N CYS A 210 27.10 42.53 16.41
CA CYS A 210 28.48 42.92 16.71
C CYS A 210 29.23 43.20 15.41
N GLY A 211 29.88 44.37 15.33
CA GLY A 211 30.77 44.78 14.25
C GLY A 211 32.24 44.82 14.65
N CYS A 212 32.63 44.17 15.74
CA CYS A 212 34.05 44.07 16.13
C CYS A 212 34.83 43.21 15.10
N GLU A 213 36.15 43.36 15.05
CA GLU A 213 37.00 42.72 14.04
C GLU A 213 36.93 41.18 14.07
N ASP A 214 36.71 40.59 15.24
CA ASP A 214 36.57 39.15 15.48
C ASP A 214 35.12 38.64 15.44
N ALA A 215 34.17 39.51 15.06
CA ALA A 215 32.76 39.16 14.99
C ALA A 215 32.45 38.20 13.84
N LEU A 216 31.55 37.26 14.08
CA LEU A 216 31.03 36.40 13.02
C LEU A 216 30.19 37.18 12.00
N GLU A 217 29.96 36.59 10.84
CA GLU A 217 28.94 37.09 9.92
C GLU A 217 27.57 37.16 10.59
N ARG A 218 26.75 38.14 10.18
CA ARG A 218 25.47 38.48 10.82
C ARG A 218 24.53 37.28 10.95
N HIS A 219 24.47 36.42 9.93
CA HIS A 219 23.60 35.25 9.94
C HIS A 219 24.07 34.17 10.92
N LEU A 220 25.39 34.00 11.10
CA LEU A 220 25.96 33.09 12.08
C LEU A 220 25.76 33.61 13.52
N GLN A 221 25.86 34.93 13.74
CA GLN A 221 25.52 35.54 15.05
C GLN A 221 24.06 35.24 15.47
N LEU A 222 23.13 35.17 14.52
CA LEU A 222 21.74 34.79 14.80
C LEU A 222 21.61 33.29 15.13
N LEU A 223 22.30 32.43 14.37
CA LEU A 223 22.29 30.99 14.62
C LEU A 223 22.89 30.64 15.99
N GLU A 224 23.92 31.39 16.44
CA GLU A 224 24.52 31.22 17.78
C GLU A 224 23.50 31.36 18.91
N ILE A 225 22.53 32.27 18.77
CA ILE A 225 21.46 32.49 19.77
C ILE A 225 20.20 31.66 19.48
N GLY A 226 20.27 30.69 18.56
CA GLY A 226 19.14 29.84 18.21
C GLY A 226 18.07 30.51 17.36
N TRP A 227 18.42 31.56 16.61
CA TRP A 227 17.52 32.25 15.68
C TRP A 227 17.94 31.96 14.25
N TRP A 228 17.05 31.31 13.50
CA TRP A 228 17.25 30.99 12.09
C TRP A 228 17.02 32.22 11.21
N PRO A 229 18.03 32.74 10.51
CA PRO A 229 17.88 33.95 9.71
C PRO A 229 17.09 33.67 8.42
N ALA A 230 16.22 34.60 8.01
CA ALA A 230 15.52 34.53 6.74
C ALA A 230 16.40 34.81 5.50
N SER A 231 17.62 35.31 5.70
CA SER A 231 18.61 35.59 4.66
C SER A 231 20.00 35.68 5.27
N TYR A 232 21.04 35.26 4.53
CA TYR A 232 22.41 35.24 5.03
C TYR A 232 23.12 36.62 5.01
N LYS A 233 22.76 37.51 4.06
CA LYS A 233 23.50 38.76 3.81
C LYS A 233 23.10 39.91 4.73
N LEU A 234 21.80 40.24 4.75
CA LEU A 234 21.22 41.33 5.54
C LEU A 234 19.90 40.87 6.17
N PRO A 235 19.94 39.94 7.15
CA PRO A 235 18.73 39.44 7.77
C PRO A 235 17.94 40.57 8.42
N GLN A 236 16.64 40.63 8.13
CA GLN A 236 15.67 41.53 8.79
C GLN A 236 14.58 40.75 9.52
N THR A 237 14.60 39.43 9.39
CA THR A 237 13.63 38.51 9.99
C THR A 237 14.36 37.23 10.35
N ALA A 238 13.99 36.63 11.47
CA ALA A 238 14.42 35.30 11.86
C ALA A 238 13.26 34.50 12.44
N ALA A 239 13.37 33.17 12.45
CA ALA A 239 12.50 32.30 13.23
C ALA A 239 13.28 31.64 14.35
N THR A 240 12.70 31.49 15.55
CA THR A 240 13.39 30.76 16.61
C THR A 240 13.53 29.28 16.25
N PHE A 241 14.60 28.62 16.72
CA PHE A 241 14.77 27.17 16.56
C PHE A 241 13.59 26.40 17.17
N GLU A 242 13.00 26.94 18.25
CA GLU A 242 11.81 26.40 18.88
C GLU A 242 10.60 26.41 17.93
N ALA A 243 10.31 27.56 17.29
CA ALA A 243 9.21 27.68 16.33
C ALA A 243 9.36 26.71 15.15
N LEU A 244 10.57 26.64 14.56
CA LEU A 244 10.86 25.72 13.47
C LEU A 244 10.81 24.24 13.89
N ARG A 245 11.29 23.91 15.10
CA ARG A 245 11.22 22.55 15.65
C ARG A 245 9.77 22.11 15.86
N ASN A 246 8.97 22.93 16.55
CA ASN A 246 7.57 22.63 16.83
C ASN A 246 6.76 22.51 15.54
N PHE A 247 6.93 23.44 14.60
CA PHE A 247 6.28 23.34 13.30
C PHE A 247 6.71 22.10 12.52
N HIS A 248 8.01 21.79 12.46
CA HIS A 248 8.51 20.60 11.76
C HIS A 248 7.86 19.33 12.31
N ILE A 249 7.75 19.18 13.64
CA ILE A 249 7.07 18.04 14.27
C ILE A 249 5.58 18.02 13.93
N LEU A 250 4.86 19.15 14.06
CA LEU A 250 3.43 19.25 13.73
C LEU A 250 3.15 18.97 12.25
N ASN A 251 4.04 19.40 11.36
CA ASN A 251 3.91 19.12 9.94
C ASN A 251 4.07 17.63 9.64
N LEU A 252 4.97 16.92 10.31
CA LEU A 252 5.18 15.50 10.10
C LEU A 252 4.10 14.64 10.77
N GLN A 253 3.71 14.97 11.99
CA GLN A 253 2.74 14.22 12.80
C GLN A 253 1.29 14.51 12.40
N GLY A 254 0.95 15.78 12.18
CA GLY A 254 -0.42 16.24 11.89
C GLY A 254 -0.63 16.71 10.45
N GLN A 255 0.38 16.59 9.59
CA GLN A 255 0.34 17.01 8.18
C GLN A 255 -0.08 18.48 7.98
N LEU A 256 0.15 19.32 9.00
CA LEU A 256 -0.27 20.72 9.05
C LEU A 256 0.46 21.55 7.97
N PRO A 257 -0.25 22.19 7.03
CA PRO A 257 0.40 23.02 6.01
C PRO A 257 1.15 24.20 6.63
N PRO A 258 2.32 24.62 6.06
CA PRO A 258 3.04 25.81 6.54
C PRO A 258 2.22 27.10 6.53
N THR A 259 1.23 27.20 5.63
CA THR A 259 0.28 28.32 5.61
C THR A 259 -0.50 28.42 6.89
N ASP A 260 -1.05 27.30 7.34
CA ASP A 260 -2.05 27.28 8.39
C ASP A 260 -1.37 27.56 9.72
N PHE A 261 -0.19 26.96 9.94
CA PHE A 261 0.67 27.30 11.08
C PHE A 261 1.04 28.79 11.12
N TYR A 262 1.49 29.34 10.00
CA TYR A 262 1.85 30.76 9.91
C TYR A 262 0.66 31.67 10.20
N ARG A 263 -0.53 31.36 9.67
CA ARG A 263 -1.78 32.09 9.97
C ARG A 263 -2.19 31.94 11.44
N SER A 264 -1.93 30.79 12.08
CA SER A 264 -2.13 30.63 13.52
C SER A 264 -1.20 31.54 14.32
N LEU A 265 0.06 31.69 13.93
CA LEU A 265 0.96 32.66 14.57
C LEU A 265 0.46 34.10 14.42
N GLU A 266 -0.12 34.46 13.27
CA GLU A 266 -0.73 35.78 13.08
C GLU A 266 -1.92 35.97 14.03
N GLN A 267 -2.79 34.97 14.19
CA GLN A 267 -3.94 35.04 15.10
C GLN A 267 -3.55 35.06 16.58
N ILE A 268 -2.48 34.35 16.96
CA ILE A 268 -1.93 34.41 18.32
C ILE A 268 -1.38 35.81 18.60
N THR A 269 -0.78 36.45 17.60
CA THR A 269 -0.23 37.80 17.72
C THR A 269 -1.32 38.86 17.72
N ASP A 270 -2.28 38.76 16.80
CA ASP A 270 -3.46 39.62 16.78
C ASP A 270 -4.61 38.89 16.08
N GLY A 271 -5.50 38.30 16.88
CA GLY A 271 -6.72 37.66 16.37
C GLY A 271 -7.83 38.64 16.03
N SER A 272 -7.70 39.92 16.40
CA SER A 272 -8.72 40.95 16.18
C SER A 272 -8.64 41.56 14.77
N GLY A 273 -7.47 41.48 14.12
CA GLY A 273 -7.22 42.09 12.82
C GLY A 273 -7.08 43.61 12.87
N LEU A 274 -6.86 44.17 14.06
CA LEU A 274 -6.67 45.62 14.28
C LEU A 274 -5.22 46.05 13.99
N VAL A 275 -4.27 45.12 14.01
CA VAL A 275 -2.84 45.34 13.77
C VAL A 275 -2.44 44.75 12.42
N GLU A 276 -1.83 45.57 11.56
CA GLU A 276 -1.24 45.08 10.32
C GLU A 276 0.11 44.39 10.60
N LEU A 277 0.12 43.06 10.49
CA LEU A 277 1.33 42.26 10.67
C LEU A 277 2.15 42.15 9.37
N PRO A 278 3.49 42.07 9.44
CA PRO A 278 4.32 41.92 8.26
C PRO A 278 4.12 40.53 7.61
N ASP A 279 3.86 40.50 6.30
CA ASP A 279 3.84 39.24 5.55
C ASP A 279 5.25 38.66 5.39
N ARG A 280 5.48 37.52 6.04
CA ARG A 280 6.73 36.77 6.11
C ARG A 280 6.53 35.29 5.76
N LEU A 281 5.39 34.93 5.15
CA LEU A 281 5.07 33.53 4.85
C LEU A 281 6.07 32.90 3.89
N GLN A 282 6.56 33.66 2.90
CA GLN A 282 7.56 33.15 1.96
C GLN A 282 8.88 32.86 2.68
N GLN A 283 9.37 33.81 3.49
CA GLN A 283 10.58 33.67 4.29
C GLN A 283 10.47 32.50 5.26
N PHE A 284 9.32 32.30 5.91
CA PHE A 284 9.08 31.16 6.77
C PHE A 284 9.21 29.81 6.03
N ARG A 285 8.69 29.73 4.80
CA ARG A 285 8.81 28.51 3.97
C ARG A 285 10.25 28.25 3.52
N GLU A 286 11.02 29.29 3.22
CA GLU A 286 12.44 29.19 2.88
C GLU A 286 13.25 28.69 4.08
N MET A 287 13.11 29.34 5.24
CA MET A 287 13.74 28.90 6.50
C MET A 287 13.38 27.46 6.86
N LEU A 288 12.12 27.04 6.64
CA LEU A 288 11.68 25.67 6.87
C LEU A 288 12.43 24.66 5.99
N ARG A 289 12.65 24.98 4.71
CA ARG A 289 13.36 24.08 3.79
C ARG A 289 14.82 23.94 4.16
N GLU A 290 15.47 25.05 4.49
CA GLU A 290 16.84 25.06 5.01
C GLU A 290 16.93 24.26 6.32
N TRP A 291 16.03 24.51 7.27
CA TRP A 291 15.93 23.79 8.54
C TRP A 291 15.82 22.28 8.34
N ARG A 292 14.91 21.81 7.46
CA ARG A 292 14.77 20.38 7.15
C ARG A 292 16.06 19.79 6.60
N HIS A 293 16.68 20.46 5.64
CA HIS A 293 17.92 19.99 5.02
C HIS A 293 19.05 19.85 6.04
N ILE A 294 19.25 20.87 6.89
CA ILE A 294 20.28 20.84 7.94
C ILE A 294 19.95 19.80 9.02
N LYS A 295 18.68 19.63 9.40
CA LYS A 295 18.26 18.57 10.32
C LYS A 295 18.51 17.18 9.74
N THR A 296 18.32 16.97 8.44
CA THR A 296 18.68 15.72 7.76
C THR A 296 20.19 15.50 7.84
N GLY A 297 21.01 16.46 7.42
CA GLY A 297 22.47 16.36 7.51
C GLY A 297 22.98 16.02 8.91
N LYS A 298 22.42 16.68 9.93
CA LYS A 298 22.71 16.42 11.35
C LYS A 298 22.33 15.00 11.78
N ARG A 299 21.10 14.55 11.47
CA ARG A 299 20.59 13.21 11.84
C ARG A 299 21.43 12.07 11.26
N PHE A 300 22.03 12.27 10.09
CA PHE A 300 22.87 11.28 9.42
C PHE A 300 24.38 11.52 9.58
N GLY A 301 24.78 12.37 10.55
CA GLY A 301 26.18 12.55 10.93
C GLY A 301 27.04 13.27 9.90
N ARG A 302 26.44 14.00 8.94
CA ARG A 302 27.19 14.67 7.87
C ARG A 302 28.09 15.81 8.36
N GLY A 303 27.85 16.34 9.56
CA GLY A 303 28.73 17.34 10.18
C GLY A 303 30.00 16.73 10.82
N HIS A 304 29.99 15.42 11.08
CA HIS A 304 31.13 14.67 11.60
C HIS A 304 32.06 14.18 10.48
N ASP A 305 31.56 14.12 9.24
CA ASP A 305 32.32 13.71 8.06
C ASP A 305 33.09 14.92 7.50
N PRO A 306 34.42 14.82 7.28
CA PRO A 306 35.23 15.89 6.69
C PRO A 306 34.75 16.37 5.31
N SER A 307 34.05 15.52 4.55
CA SER A 307 33.46 15.89 3.26
C SER A 307 32.15 16.71 3.38
N GLY A 308 31.65 16.92 4.61
CA GLY A 308 30.48 17.72 4.91
C GLY A 308 29.20 17.23 4.24
N LEU A 309 28.28 18.15 3.96
CA LEU A 309 27.03 17.85 3.26
C LEU A 309 27.26 17.39 1.81
N SER A 310 28.29 17.91 1.15
CA SER A 310 28.60 17.61 -0.25
C SER A 310 28.93 16.14 -0.51
N GLY A 311 29.56 15.46 0.45
CA GLY A 311 29.93 14.04 0.34
C GLY A 311 28.80 13.04 0.63
N THR A 312 27.56 13.50 0.83
CA THR A 312 26.42 12.61 1.13
C THR A 312 26.13 11.69 -0.06
N GLN A 313 26.27 10.38 0.15
CA GLN A 313 26.00 9.36 -0.87
C GLN A 313 24.51 9.25 -1.21
N LYS A 314 24.20 8.79 -2.42
CA LYS A 314 22.83 8.49 -2.84
C LYS A 314 22.19 7.48 -1.89
N GLY A 315 21.04 7.84 -1.33
CA GLY A 315 20.32 7.04 -0.34
C GLY A 315 20.91 7.06 1.07
N GLY A 316 22.02 7.79 1.28
CA GLY A 316 22.75 7.85 2.56
C GLY A 316 22.04 8.62 3.67
N ALA A 317 20.95 9.33 3.35
CA ALA A 317 20.13 10.07 4.30
C ALA A 317 18.73 9.49 4.44
N MET A 318 18.61 8.15 4.38
CA MET A 318 17.37 7.42 4.62
C MET A 318 17.46 6.58 5.90
N VAL A 319 16.46 6.66 6.77
CA VAL A 319 16.36 5.78 7.94
C VAL A 319 16.14 4.35 7.46
N LEU A 320 17.13 3.49 7.71
CA LEU A 320 17.11 2.09 7.29
C LEU A 320 16.22 1.25 8.22
N CYS A 321 15.62 0.20 7.65
CA CYS A 321 14.93 -0.81 8.44
C CYS A 321 15.93 -1.65 9.23
N ARG A 322 15.91 -1.57 10.56
CA ARG A 322 16.82 -2.27 11.48
C ARG A 322 16.69 -3.80 11.44
N ALA A 323 15.51 -4.31 11.08
CA ALA A 323 15.22 -5.74 11.00
C ALA A 323 15.51 -6.37 9.62
N CYS A 324 15.70 -5.55 8.57
CA CYS A 324 16.14 -6.06 7.27
C CYS A 324 17.58 -6.60 7.31
N PRO A 325 17.95 -7.52 6.40
CA PRO A 325 19.32 -8.01 6.32
C PRO A 325 20.26 -6.94 5.75
N HIS A 326 21.29 -6.58 6.51
CA HIS A 326 22.35 -5.64 6.12
C HIS A 326 23.72 -6.28 6.35
N PRO A 327 24.35 -6.85 5.31
CA PRO A 327 25.70 -7.41 5.39
C PRO A 327 26.71 -6.41 5.95
N GLY A 328 27.56 -6.84 6.89
CA GLY A 328 28.53 -5.98 7.59
C GLY A 328 27.94 -5.11 8.71
N ILE A 329 26.61 -5.06 8.85
CA ILE A 329 25.93 -4.28 9.90
C ILE A 329 25.27 -5.22 10.91
N ASN A 330 24.32 -6.05 10.47
CA ASN A 330 23.51 -6.88 11.37
C ASN A 330 23.46 -8.36 10.98
N LEU A 331 24.17 -8.80 9.93
CA LEU A 331 24.33 -10.21 9.61
C LEU A 331 25.59 -10.80 10.26
N PRO A 332 25.58 -12.09 10.64
CA PRO A 332 26.76 -12.74 11.20
C PRO A 332 27.90 -12.87 10.18
N ASN A 333 29.13 -12.99 10.67
CA ASN A 333 30.29 -13.21 9.82
C ASN A 333 30.15 -14.54 9.05
N GLY A 334 30.46 -14.54 7.76
CA GLY A 334 30.35 -15.72 6.89
C GLY A 334 28.91 -16.13 6.53
N TRP A 335 27.93 -15.24 6.70
CA TRP A 335 26.53 -15.48 6.33
C TRP A 335 26.34 -15.93 4.86
N GLU A 336 27.25 -15.59 3.94
CA GLU A 336 27.18 -16.06 2.54
C GLU A 336 27.38 -17.58 2.43
N LYS A 337 28.14 -18.17 3.36
CA LYS A 337 28.46 -19.60 3.43
C LYS A 337 27.36 -20.44 4.11
N THR A 338 26.29 -19.81 4.59
CA THR A 338 25.15 -20.52 5.17
C THR A 338 24.59 -21.53 4.16
N CYS A 339 24.24 -22.73 4.65
CA CYS A 339 23.76 -23.82 3.82
C CYS A 339 22.52 -23.39 3.02
N SER A 340 22.33 -23.98 1.83
CA SER A 340 21.23 -23.63 0.91
C SER A 340 19.86 -23.70 1.60
N LYS A 341 19.66 -24.66 2.51
CA LYS A 341 18.42 -24.87 3.28
C LYS A 341 18.10 -23.77 4.30
N MET A 342 19.07 -22.95 4.69
CA MET A 342 18.90 -21.88 5.69
C MET A 342 19.17 -20.48 5.14
N ARG A 343 19.71 -20.35 3.92
CA ARG A 343 20.06 -19.05 3.32
C ARG A 343 18.85 -18.08 3.26
N TRP A 344 17.64 -18.61 3.20
CA TRP A 344 16.40 -17.84 3.15
C TRP A 344 16.16 -16.93 4.36
N ILE A 345 16.78 -17.18 5.52
CA ILE A 345 16.66 -16.31 6.70
C ILE A 345 17.25 -14.90 6.44
N TYR A 346 18.13 -14.78 5.44
CA TYR A 346 18.74 -13.52 5.00
C TYR A 346 18.08 -12.93 3.75
N ASN A 347 16.89 -13.40 3.37
CA ASN A 347 16.13 -12.85 2.26
C ASN A 347 15.78 -11.38 2.50
N LEU A 348 15.87 -10.58 1.44
CA LEU A 348 15.30 -9.25 1.41
C LEU A 348 13.93 -9.29 0.70
N LEU A 349 12.87 -8.96 1.43
CA LEU A 349 11.51 -8.92 0.90
C LEU A 349 11.09 -7.47 0.62
N LEU A 350 10.82 -7.19 -0.65
CA LEU A 350 10.44 -5.89 -1.18
C LEU A 350 9.03 -5.92 -1.74
N ALA A 351 8.35 -4.79 -1.68
CA ALA A 351 7.05 -4.59 -2.30
C ALA A 351 7.08 -3.32 -3.15
N THR A 352 6.60 -3.43 -4.39
CA THR A 352 6.58 -2.34 -5.37
C THR A 352 5.16 -2.03 -5.80
N ASP A 353 4.84 -0.74 -5.88
CA ASP A 353 3.52 -0.27 -6.32
C ASP A 353 3.55 1.21 -6.75
N ALA A 354 2.50 1.65 -7.44
CA ALA A 354 2.31 3.02 -7.92
C ALA A 354 1.10 3.72 -7.25
N ASN A 355 1.34 4.93 -6.76
CA ASN A 355 0.32 5.76 -6.13
C ASN A 355 -0.06 6.98 -6.99
N PHE A 356 -1.29 6.96 -7.52
CA PHE A 356 -1.84 8.02 -8.38
C PHE A 356 -2.53 9.16 -7.62
N LYS A 357 -2.67 9.10 -6.29
CA LYS A 357 -3.13 10.24 -5.49
C LYS A 357 -2.02 11.28 -5.32
N GLN A 358 -0.76 10.85 -5.34
CA GLN A 358 0.43 11.70 -5.23
C GLN A 358 0.77 12.44 -6.53
N LYS A 359 -0.15 13.27 -7.02
CA LYS A 359 0.04 14.07 -8.24
C LYS A 359 0.91 15.29 -7.99
N ALA A 360 1.67 15.73 -8.99
CA ALA A 360 2.41 16.98 -8.98
C ALA A 360 1.96 17.88 -10.12
N ARG A 361 1.58 19.13 -9.82
CA ARG A 361 1.24 20.13 -10.85
C ARG A 361 2.50 20.70 -11.47
N ALA A 362 2.48 20.96 -12.77
CA ALA A 362 3.58 21.66 -13.43
C ALA A 362 3.57 23.14 -13.03
N ARG A 363 4.74 23.71 -12.72
CA ARG A 363 4.89 25.13 -12.39
C ARG A 363 5.86 25.81 -13.37
N ALA A 364 5.56 27.06 -13.71
CA ALA A 364 6.42 27.86 -14.59
C ALA A 364 7.82 28.12 -14.02
N ASN A 365 7.97 28.06 -12.69
CA ASN A 365 9.21 28.35 -11.97
C ASN A 365 9.86 27.11 -11.37
N ASP A 366 9.52 25.89 -11.82
CA ASP A 366 10.14 24.66 -11.29
C ASP A 366 11.68 24.68 -11.43
N SER A 367 12.21 25.32 -12.48
CA SER A 367 13.67 25.48 -12.68
C SER A 367 14.35 26.42 -11.69
N ARG A 368 13.59 27.28 -10.99
CA ARG A 368 14.11 28.20 -9.97
C ARG A 368 14.11 27.60 -8.57
N ASP A 369 13.55 26.40 -8.42
CA ASP A 369 13.45 25.69 -7.15
C ASP A 369 14.20 24.34 -7.21
N PRO A 370 15.52 24.34 -7.02
CA PRO A 370 16.30 23.12 -7.04
C PRO A 370 16.07 22.27 -5.77
N PRO A 371 16.20 20.93 -5.88
CA PRO A 371 16.29 20.08 -4.69
C PRO A 371 17.56 20.40 -3.89
N LEU A 372 17.46 20.34 -2.57
CA LEU A 372 18.59 20.62 -1.69
C LEU A 372 19.51 19.39 -1.54
N GLY A 373 18.94 18.19 -1.58
CA GLY A 373 19.67 16.91 -1.52
C GLY A 373 19.16 15.89 -2.53
N PRO A 374 19.38 16.07 -3.85
CA PRO A 374 18.87 15.16 -4.87
C PRO A 374 19.38 13.74 -4.63
N GLY A 375 18.44 12.80 -4.46
CA GLY A 375 18.76 11.40 -4.25
C GLY A 375 19.32 11.06 -2.86
N TRP A 376 19.22 11.93 -1.86
CA TRP A 376 19.71 11.64 -0.50
C TRP A 376 18.80 10.69 0.29
N GLY A 377 17.48 10.83 0.14
CA GLY A 377 16.48 10.08 0.91
C GLY A 377 15.80 8.93 0.14
N CYS A 378 14.48 8.87 0.23
CA CYS A 378 13.68 7.84 -0.45
C CYS A 378 13.51 8.17 -1.94
N THR A 379 13.46 9.46 -2.28
CA THR A 379 13.34 9.90 -3.66
C THR A 379 14.66 9.66 -4.39
N LEU A 380 14.55 9.29 -5.66
CA LEU A 380 15.71 9.12 -6.53
C LEU A 380 16.31 10.47 -6.96
N ASP A 381 17.52 10.40 -7.50
CA ASP A 381 18.10 11.53 -8.21
C ASP A 381 17.34 11.74 -9.54
N HIS A 382 16.52 12.78 -9.59
CA HIS A 382 15.52 12.97 -10.63
C HIS A 382 16.12 13.32 -11.99
N GLU A 383 17.28 13.96 -12.03
CA GLU A 383 17.91 14.37 -13.29
C GLU A 383 18.31 13.17 -14.18
N PRO A 384 19.16 12.23 -13.71
CA PRO A 384 19.50 11.05 -14.51
C PRO A 384 18.27 10.16 -14.76
N TYR A 385 17.36 10.06 -13.80
CA TYR A 385 16.12 9.30 -13.97
C TYR A 385 15.26 9.87 -15.09
N LEU A 386 14.96 11.17 -15.08
CA LEU A 386 14.12 11.80 -16.10
C LEU A 386 14.77 11.74 -17.48
N LYS A 387 16.10 11.80 -17.57
CA LYS A 387 16.84 11.59 -18.81
C LYS A 387 16.59 10.19 -19.40
N VAL A 388 16.63 9.14 -18.58
CA VAL A 388 16.29 7.77 -19.02
C VAL A 388 14.80 7.66 -19.34
N MET A 389 13.91 8.31 -18.58
CA MET A 389 12.47 8.27 -18.87
C MET A 389 12.12 8.97 -20.19
N ALA A 390 12.86 10.01 -20.56
CA ALA A 390 12.70 10.72 -21.83
C ALA A 390 13.04 9.84 -23.04
N SER A 391 14.07 8.99 -22.94
CA SER A 391 14.42 8.06 -24.03
C SER A 391 13.42 6.91 -24.21
N HIS A 392 12.50 6.72 -23.25
CA HIS A 392 11.46 5.69 -23.26
C HIS A 392 10.04 6.29 -23.37
N ALA A 393 9.92 7.52 -23.89
CA ALA A 393 8.64 8.24 -24.00
C ALA A 393 7.57 7.52 -24.84
N SER A 394 7.98 6.68 -25.81
CA SER A 394 7.10 5.93 -26.70
C SER A 394 6.63 4.57 -26.15
N GLN A 395 7.15 4.12 -25.01
CA GLN A 395 6.74 2.84 -24.42
C GLN A 395 5.27 2.92 -23.98
N GLU A 396 4.46 1.96 -24.43
CA GLU A 396 3.05 1.86 -24.04
C GLU A 396 2.89 1.58 -22.54
N GLU A 397 1.80 2.10 -21.97
CA GLU A 397 1.37 1.79 -20.60
C GLU A 397 1.08 0.29 -20.45
N ILE A 398 1.20 -0.22 -19.23
CA ILE A 398 1.16 -1.66 -18.95
C ILE A 398 -0.25 -2.23 -19.17
N SER A 399 -0.42 -3.36 -19.90
CA SER A 399 -1.73 -4.02 -20.02
C SER A 399 -1.74 -5.57 -20.16
N HIS A 400 -2.89 -6.12 -19.72
CA HIS A 400 -3.57 -7.38 -20.12
C HIS A 400 -3.71 -8.53 -19.10
N CYS A 401 -3.94 -8.24 -17.81
CA CYS A 401 -4.76 -9.13 -16.96
C CYS A 401 -6.13 -8.47 -16.72
N VAL A 402 -7.22 -9.25 -16.84
CA VAL A 402 -8.55 -8.84 -17.34
C VAL A 402 -9.39 -7.96 -16.37
N GLY A 403 -8.85 -7.51 -15.23
CA GLY A 403 -9.61 -6.77 -14.21
C GLY A 403 -9.53 -5.23 -14.20
N PHE A 404 -8.54 -4.61 -14.85
CA PHE A 404 -8.19 -3.20 -14.56
C PHE A 404 -8.61 -2.15 -15.60
N ASN A 405 -9.30 -2.54 -16.69
CA ASN A 405 -9.67 -1.64 -17.81
C ASN A 405 -10.48 -0.39 -17.41
N ALA A 406 -11.22 -0.42 -16.30
CA ALA A 406 -12.00 0.72 -15.81
C ALA A 406 -11.12 1.82 -15.18
N ILE A 407 -10.01 1.46 -14.52
CA ILE A 407 -9.06 2.41 -13.91
C ILE A 407 -8.21 3.09 -15.00
N TRP A 408 -7.80 2.33 -16.02
CA TRP A 408 -7.03 2.82 -17.17
C TRP A 408 -7.72 3.97 -17.91
N ASN A 409 -9.02 3.82 -18.18
CA ASN A 409 -9.80 4.85 -18.87
C ASN A 409 -10.03 6.12 -18.03
N ALA A 410 -9.97 6.02 -16.70
CA ALA A 410 -10.03 7.17 -15.80
C ALA A 410 -8.71 7.97 -15.76
N ASN A 411 -7.56 7.28 -15.89
CA ASN A 411 -6.23 7.88 -15.83
C ASN A 411 -5.88 8.70 -17.09
N LYS A 412 -6.32 8.28 -18.29
CA LYS A 412 -6.04 8.99 -19.55
C LYS A 412 -6.72 10.36 -19.69
N LYS A 413 -7.77 10.67 -18.90
CA LYS A 413 -8.59 11.88 -19.10
C LYS A 413 -8.14 13.13 -18.33
N LYS A 414 -7.10 13.09 -17.47
CA LYS A 414 -6.74 14.20 -16.56
C LYS A 414 -5.22 14.51 -16.44
N THR A 415 -4.46 14.42 -17.51
CA THR A 415 -2.99 14.66 -17.49
C THR A 415 -2.57 16.10 -17.78
N LYS A 416 -3.44 16.94 -18.36
CA LYS A 416 -3.09 18.34 -18.70
C LYS A 416 -2.77 19.17 -17.46
N GLY A 417 -1.57 19.76 -17.43
CA GLY A 417 -1.09 20.64 -16.35
C GLY A 417 -0.39 19.94 -15.19
N LEU A 418 -0.11 18.63 -15.31
CA LEU A 418 0.66 17.87 -14.32
C LEU A 418 2.11 17.65 -14.80
N ARG A 419 3.06 17.73 -13.86
CA ARG A 419 4.45 17.31 -14.03
C ARG A 419 4.61 15.82 -13.75
N ALA A 420 3.82 15.30 -12.80
CA ALA A 420 3.75 13.88 -12.48
C ALA A 420 2.29 13.46 -12.21
N THR A 421 1.89 12.33 -12.78
CA THR A 421 0.56 11.73 -12.59
C THR A 421 0.43 10.91 -11.30
N GLY A 422 1.56 10.61 -10.65
CA GLY A 422 1.67 9.80 -9.44
C GLY A 422 3.14 9.58 -9.08
N VAL A 423 3.39 8.69 -8.13
CA VAL A 423 4.74 8.20 -7.77
C VAL A 423 4.77 6.68 -7.77
N GLY A 424 5.86 6.07 -8.22
CA GLY A 424 6.16 4.66 -7.98
C GLY A 424 7.05 4.52 -6.75
N SER A 425 6.92 3.44 -5.98
CA SER A 425 7.78 3.20 -4.83
C SER A 425 8.12 1.73 -4.61
N VAL A 426 9.29 1.50 -4.00
CA VAL A 426 9.76 0.23 -3.44
C VAL A 426 9.86 0.36 -1.93
N THR A 427 9.30 -0.61 -1.23
CA THR A 427 9.17 -0.59 0.23
C THR A 427 9.60 -1.93 0.80
N CYS A 428 9.95 -1.96 2.09
CA CYS A 428 10.15 -3.21 2.81
C CYS A 428 8.79 -3.89 2.99
N SER A 429 8.62 -5.07 2.40
CA SER A 429 7.35 -5.79 2.46
C SER A 429 6.99 -6.27 3.88
N ARG A 430 7.98 -6.40 4.76
CA ARG A 430 7.78 -6.93 6.13
C ARG A 430 7.62 -5.85 7.17
N HIS A 431 8.37 -4.76 7.11
CA HIS A 431 8.41 -3.75 8.18
C HIS A 431 7.84 -2.39 7.75
N GLU A 432 7.26 -2.32 6.55
CA GLU A 432 6.50 -1.16 6.06
C GLU A 432 7.32 0.13 6.09
N THR A 433 8.55 0.06 5.57
CA THR A 433 9.45 1.21 5.45
C THR A 433 9.75 1.52 3.99
N PHE A 434 9.82 2.79 3.62
CA PHE A 434 10.31 3.22 2.31
C PHE A 434 11.79 2.85 2.13
N ARG A 435 12.19 2.49 0.92
CA ARG A 435 13.60 2.23 0.58
C ARG A 435 14.31 3.52 0.19
N ALA A 436 15.60 3.59 0.51
CA ALA A 436 16.50 4.61 -0.01
C ALA A 436 16.49 4.58 -1.55
N ASN A 437 16.38 5.74 -2.20
CA ASN A 437 16.18 5.90 -3.65
C ASN A 437 15.10 4.99 -4.27
N GLY A 438 14.14 4.56 -3.46
CA GLY A 438 13.06 3.69 -3.86
C GLY A 438 11.80 4.41 -4.28
N MET A 439 11.80 5.72 -4.51
CA MET A 439 10.60 6.46 -4.94
C MET A 439 10.90 7.38 -6.13
N GLY A 440 10.05 7.36 -7.16
CA GLY A 440 10.21 8.20 -8.35
C GLY A 440 8.88 8.72 -8.91
N ASP A 441 8.90 9.94 -9.44
CA ASP A 441 7.73 10.53 -10.10
C ASP A 441 7.36 9.77 -11.39
N LEU A 442 6.06 9.59 -11.63
CA LEU A 442 5.50 8.98 -12.84
C LEU A 442 5.05 10.08 -13.81
N GLN A 443 5.65 10.16 -15.00
CA GLN A 443 5.40 11.26 -15.95
C GLN A 443 4.02 11.14 -16.60
N VAL A 444 3.73 9.95 -17.15
CA VAL A 444 2.49 9.64 -17.85
C VAL A 444 2.09 8.21 -17.47
N GLY A 445 1.42 8.09 -16.32
CA GLY A 445 1.03 6.79 -15.80
C GLY A 445 2.23 5.94 -15.39
N GLU A 446 1.95 4.70 -15.05
CA GLU A 446 2.95 3.70 -14.68
C GLU A 446 3.45 2.96 -15.92
N ARG A 447 4.78 2.85 -16.06
CA ARG A 447 5.45 2.11 -17.13
C ARG A 447 6.54 1.22 -16.56
N TYR A 448 6.91 0.16 -17.29
CA TYR A 448 7.97 -0.74 -16.85
C TYR A 448 9.31 -0.04 -16.64
N CYS A 449 9.69 0.89 -17.53
CA CYS A 449 10.94 1.63 -17.36
C CYS A 449 10.98 2.44 -16.05
N ASN A 450 9.85 3.03 -15.63
CA ASN A 450 9.74 3.74 -14.36
C ASN A 450 10.02 2.77 -13.19
N MET A 451 9.28 1.66 -13.12
CA MET A 451 9.37 0.72 -12.00
C MET A 451 10.69 -0.07 -11.98
N ASP A 452 11.23 -0.42 -13.14
CA ASP A 452 12.55 -1.06 -13.26
C ASP A 452 13.64 -0.13 -12.69
N TYR A 453 13.67 1.15 -13.09
CA TYR A 453 14.67 2.10 -12.60
C TYR A 453 14.53 2.34 -11.08
N ILE A 454 13.30 2.51 -10.59
CA ILE A 454 13.03 2.74 -9.16
C ILE A 454 13.47 1.52 -8.32
N LEU A 455 13.11 0.31 -8.74
CA LEU A 455 13.55 -0.91 -8.05
C LEU A 455 15.07 -1.03 -8.05
N LEU A 456 15.70 -0.96 -9.22
CA LEU A 456 17.15 -1.14 -9.35
C LEU A 456 17.91 -0.09 -8.54
N SER A 457 17.44 1.16 -8.52
CA SER A 457 17.99 2.23 -7.69
C SER A 457 17.89 1.91 -6.20
N SER A 458 16.78 1.32 -5.76
CA SER A 458 16.52 0.99 -4.35
C SER A 458 17.37 -0.15 -3.77
N ILE A 459 18.04 -0.91 -4.64
CA ILE A 459 18.90 -2.06 -4.29
C ILE A 459 20.36 -1.85 -4.73
N ILE A 460 20.74 -0.63 -5.11
CA ILE A 460 22.15 -0.28 -5.28
C ILE A 460 22.87 -0.48 -3.95
N GLY A 461 24.04 -1.11 -3.97
CA GLY A 461 24.80 -1.46 -2.76
C GLY A 461 24.19 -2.58 -1.91
N CYS A 462 23.04 -3.15 -2.29
CA CYS A 462 22.45 -4.27 -1.56
C CYS A 462 23.19 -5.58 -1.85
N LEU A 463 23.84 -6.11 -0.81
CA LEU A 463 24.62 -7.35 -0.89
C LEU A 463 23.79 -8.61 -0.59
N ALA A 464 22.49 -8.50 -0.33
CA ALA A 464 21.62 -9.65 -0.11
C ALA A 464 21.57 -10.54 -1.37
N MET A 465 21.82 -11.84 -1.21
CA MET A 465 21.85 -12.79 -2.33
C MET A 465 20.46 -13.06 -2.91
N LEU A 466 19.44 -13.09 -2.04
CA LEU A 466 18.08 -13.49 -2.39
C LEU A 466 17.13 -12.31 -2.17
N ILE A 467 16.48 -11.85 -3.24
CA ILE A 467 15.53 -10.74 -3.21
C ILE A 467 14.17 -11.24 -3.71
N ILE A 468 13.15 -11.09 -2.88
CA ILE A 468 11.76 -11.43 -3.22
C ILE A 468 10.99 -10.13 -3.38
N ILE A 469 10.34 -9.96 -4.53
CA ILE A 469 9.65 -8.72 -4.92
C ILE A 469 8.17 -9.02 -5.10
N SER A 470 7.31 -8.35 -4.33
CA SER A 470 5.89 -8.29 -4.63
C SER A 470 5.57 -7.14 -5.57
N TYR A 471 4.69 -7.40 -6.53
CA TYR A 471 4.09 -6.38 -7.40
C TYR A 471 2.77 -6.92 -7.93
N ASP A 472 1.73 -6.08 -8.01
CA ASP A 472 0.42 -6.43 -8.54
C ASP A 472 0.52 -7.21 -9.85
N ILE A 473 1.35 -6.74 -10.76
CA ILE A 473 1.53 -7.33 -12.08
C ILE A 473 2.85 -8.09 -12.21
N ALA A 474 3.41 -8.58 -11.10
CA ALA A 474 4.66 -9.36 -11.07
C ALA A 474 4.67 -10.50 -12.10
N CYS A 475 3.52 -11.14 -12.34
CA CYS A 475 3.40 -12.23 -13.30
C CYS A 475 3.64 -11.84 -14.76
N GLN A 476 3.51 -10.55 -15.09
CA GLN A 476 3.81 -10.00 -16.41
C GLN A 476 5.17 -9.30 -16.39
N TRP A 477 5.35 -8.42 -15.40
CA TRP A 477 6.51 -7.55 -15.28
C TRP A 477 7.82 -8.35 -15.11
N GLY A 478 7.80 -9.42 -14.31
CA GLY A 478 8.98 -10.23 -14.00
C GLY A 478 9.57 -11.03 -15.18
N LYS A 479 8.76 -11.36 -16.21
CA LYS A 479 9.17 -12.28 -17.30
C LYS A 479 10.40 -11.84 -18.07
N HIS A 480 10.48 -10.54 -18.39
CA HIS A 480 11.59 -9.94 -19.14
C HIS A 480 12.41 -8.99 -18.29
N PHE A 481 12.30 -9.06 -16.97
CA PHE A 481 12.96 -8.13 -16.06
C PHE A 481 14.49 -8.14 -16.25
N LEU A 482 15.12 -9.32 -16.32
CA LEU A 482 16.58 -9.42 -16.51
C LEU A 482 17.04 -8.82 -17.85
N THR A 483 16.26 -9.01 -18.93
CA THR A 483 16.54 -8.40 -20.24
C THR A 483 16.42 -6.88 -20.18
N ARG A 484 15.39 -6.35 -19.50
CA ARG A 484 15.22 -4.90 -19.33
C ARG A 484 16.30 -4.30 -18.43
N MET A 485 16.72 -5.01 -17.38
CA MET A 485 17.84 -4.62 -16.53
C MET A 485 19.13 -4.48 -17.33
N ALA A 486 19.42 -5.39 -18.27
CA ALA A 486 20.59 -5.29 -19.14
C ALA A 486 20.54 -4.06 -20.08
N ALA A 487 19.34 -3.60 -20.45
CA ALA A 487 19.14 -2.39 -21.25
C ALA A 487 19.18 -1.08 -20.44
N MET A 488 19.13 -1.16 -19.10
CA MET A 488 19.28 0.00 -18.23
C MET A 488 20.74 0.49 -18.18
N PRO A 489 20.99 1.73 -17.73
CA PRO A 489 22.35 2.21 -17.48
C PRO A 489 23.20 1.23 -16.65
N VAL A 490 24.46 1.05 -17.03
CA VAL A 490 25.36 0.03 -16.46
C VAL A 490 25.47 0.10 -14.94
N TYR A 491 25.44 1.31 -14.35
CA TYR A 491 25.51 1.47 -12.89
C TYR A 491 24.30 0.87 -12.14
N LEU A 492 23.19 0.59 -12.83
CA LEU A 492 22.01 -0.08 -12.27
C LEU A 492 22.06 -1.60 -12.39
N HIS A 493 22.96 -2.15 -13.22
CA HIS A 493 23.07 -3.60 -13.42
C HIS A 493 23.40 -4.30 -12.10
N ARG A 494 22.82 -5.48 -11.90
CA ARG A 494 23.02 -6.29 -10.69
C ARG A 494 23.93 -7.48 -10.97
N PRO A 495 24.74 -7.91 -9.99
CA PRO A 495 25.59 -9.08 -10.14
C PRO A 495 24.77 -10.35 -10.40
N SER A 496 25.32 -11.28 -11.18
CA SER A 496 24.65 -12.54 -11.57
C SER A 496 24.37 -13.48 -10.39
N TRP A 497 25.08 -13.34 -9.27
CA TRP A 497 24.85 -14.13 -8.06
C TRP A 497 23.62 -13.67 -7.27
N GLN A 498 23.06 -12.49 -7.55
CA GLN A 498 21.86 -11.97 -6.91
C GLN A 498 20.61 -12.53 -7.61
N GLN A 499 19.78 -13.25 -6.87
CA GLN A 499 18.60 -13.93 -7.40
C GLN A 499 17.32 -13.14 -7.08
N PHE A 500 16.44 -13.06 -8.07
CA PHE A 500 15.16 -12.35 -7.98
C PHE A 500 13.99 -13.32 -8.10
N THR A 501 13.08 -13.28 -7.12
CA THR A 501 11.83 -14.03 -7.14
C THR A 501 10.66 -13.07 -7.12
N PHE A 502 9.76 -13.18 -8.09
CA PHE A 502 8.60 -12.30 -8.23
C PHE A 502 7.34 -12.95 -7.68
N LYS A 503 6.55 -12.18 -6.93
CA LYS A 503 5.29 -12.62 -6.30
C LYS A 503 4.21 -11.56 -6.46
N VAL A 504 2.96 -11.99 -6.36
CA VAL A 504 1.81 -11.07 -6.38
C VAL A 504 1.29 -10.94 -4.95
N PRO A 505 0.99 -9.71 -4.46
CA PRO A 505 0.40 -9.50 -3.15
C PRO A 505 -0.87 -10.32 -2.93
N LYS A 506 -1.10 -10.79 -1.69
CA LYS A 506 -2.19 -11.75 -1.36
C LYS A 506 -3.59 -11.24 -1.74
N PHE A 507 -3.87 -9.96 -1.55
CA PHE A 507 -5.15 -9.34 -1.86
C PHE A 507 -5.38 -9.19 -3.37
N HIS A 508 -4.31 -8.96 -4.13
CA HIS A 508 -4.36 -8.74 -5.57
C HIS A 508 -4.39 -10.05 -6.35
N LEU A 509 -3.77 -11.12 -5.81
CA LEU A 509 -3.65 -12.42 -6.47
C LEU A 509 -4.98 -13.01 -6.99
N PRO A 510 -6.12 -12.98 -6.27
CA PRO A 510 -7.38 -13.50 -6.76
C PRO A 510 -7.91 -12.82 -8.05
N ALA A 511 -7.44 -11.61 -8.38
CA ALA A 511 -7.81 -10.91 -9.60
C ALA A 511 -7.02 -11.40 -10.85
N HIS A 512 -6.08 -12.33 -10.67
CA HIS A 512 -5.28 -12.92 -11.75
C HIS A 512 -5.94 -14.16 -12.33
N VAL A 513 -5.42 -14.63 -13.46
CA VAL A 513 -5.78 -15.92 -14.05
C VAL A 513 -5.24 -17.09 -13.22
N GLU A 514 -5.92 -18.23 -13.25
CA GLU A 514 -5.66 -19.38 -12.36
C GLU A 514 -4.19 -19.86 -12.36
N LYS A 515 -3.52 -19.90 -13.52
CA LYS A 515 -2.09 -20.25 -13.64
C LYS A 515 -1.15 -19.38 -12.79
N CYS A 516 -1.60 -18.19 -12.38
CA CYS A 516 -0.82 -17.31 -11.53
C CYS A 516 -0.93 -17.70 -10.04
N PHE A 517 -2.03 -18.35 -9.63
CA PHE A 517 -2.37 -18.56 -8.21
C PHE A 517 -1.31 -19.35 -7.48
N ALA A 518 -0.81 -20.44 -8.05
CA ALA A 518 0.21 -21.22 -7.37
C ALA A 518 1.61 -20.60 -7.46
N THR A 519 2.01 -20.25 -8.69
CA THR A 519 3.38 -19.76 -8.99
C THR A 519 3.70 -18.45 -8.27
N PHE A 520 2.74 -17.52 -8.18
CA PHE A 520 2.96 -16.18 -7.62
C PHE A 520 2.45 -16.01 -6.18
N ALA A 521 1.85 -17.03 -5.57
CA ALA A 521 1.40 -16.97 -4.18
C ALA A 521 2.54 -16.96 -3.17
N TYR A 522 2.51 -16.01 -2.24
CA TYR A 522 3.34 -16.02 -1.03
C TYR A 522 3.12 -17.29 -0.20
N ASN A 523 1.88 -17.74 -0.04
CA ASN A 523 1.55 -18.89 0.79
C ASN A 523 2.29 -20.18 0.38
N PHE A 524 2.64 -20.32 -0.90
CA PHE A 524 3.32 -21.51 -1.43
C PHE A 524 4.81 -21.27 -1.70
N THR A 525 5.35 -20.12 -1.31
CA THR A 525 6.76 -19.77 -1.56
C THR A 525 7.60 -20.05 -0.31
N PRO A 526 8.61 -20.92 -0.37
CA PRO A 526 9.53 -21.12 0.74
C PRO A 526 10.32 -19.87 1.11
N GLY A 527 10.56 -19.69 2.40
CA GLY A 527 11.44 -18.64 2.92
C GLY A 527 10.84 -17.24 3.00
N VAL A 528 9.51 -17.13 2.93
CA VAL A 528 8.78 -15.85 3.06
C VAL A 528 7.97 -15.74 4.35
N GLY A 529 7.85 -16.83 5.11
CA GLY A 529 6.98 -16.88 6.28
C GLY A 529 5.53 -16.53 5.94
N LEU A 530 4.92 -15.66 6.74
CA LEU A 530 3.53 -15.21 6.57
C LEU A 530 3.39 -13.86 5.84
N THR A 531 4.45 -13.37 5.21
CA THR A 531 4.45 -12.10 4.45
C THR A 531 3.30 -12.04 3.43
N ASP A 532 2.63 -10.89 3.32
CA ASP A 532 1.48 -10.69 2.44
C ASP A 532 1.78 -9.91 1.14
N GLY A 533 2.84 -9.10 1.11
CA GLY A 533 3.19 -8.27 -0.03
C GLY A 533 2.44 -6.93 -0.10
N GLU A 534 1.60 -6.60 0.89
CA GLU A 534 0.64 -5.47 0.89
C GLU A 534 1.18 -4.18 1.54
N ALA A 535 2.47 -4.14 1.87
CA ALA A 535 3.08 -3.00 2.55
C ALA A 535 2.85 -1.63 1.86
N PRO A 536 2.91 -1.51 0.51
CA PRO A 536 2.70 -0.23 -0.16
C PRO A 536 1.34 0.38 0.14
N GLU A 537 0.26 -0.40 0.17
CA GLU A 537 -1.10 0.10 0.43
C GLU A 537 -1.24 0.74 1.82
N ARG A 538 -0.60 0.15 2.84
CA ARG A 538 -0.54 0.71 4.19
C ARG A 538 0.28 2.00 4.24
N LEU A 539 1.41 2.04 3.54
CA LEU A 539 2.24 3.24 3.39
C LEU A 539 1.50 4.36 2.65
N TRP A 540 0.71 4.02 1.63
CA TRP A 540 -0.10 4.96 0.87
C TRP A 540 -1.20 5.58 1.71
N SER A 541 -1.87 4.80 2.55
CA SER A 541 -2.90 5.32 3.45
C SER A 541 -2.40 6.56 4.19
N TRP A 542 -1.22 6.48 4.80
CA TRP A 542 -0.61 7.60 5.52
C TRP A 542 -0.06 8.70 4.61
N LEU A 543 0.72 8.34 3.58
CA LEU A 543 1.38 9.36 2.75
C LEU A 543 0.35 10.23 2.00
N ASN A 544 -0.80 9.67 1.65
CA ASN A 544 -1.86 10.36 0.90
C ASN A 544 -2.42 11.61 1.58
N ASP A 545 -2.33 11.71 2.91
CA ASP A 545 -2.79 12.91 3.63
C ASP A 545 -1.97 14.15 3.24
N THR A 546 -0.70 13.96 2.91
CA THR A 546 0.19 15.04 2.44
C THR A 546 -0.02 15.40 0.96
N ALA A 547 -0.74 14.57 0.19
CA ALA A 547 -0.83 14.71 -1.27
C ALA A 547 -1.34 16.08 -1.72
N ARG A 548 -2.32 16.65 -0.99
CA ARG A 548 -2.87 17.98 -1.30
C ARG A 548 -1.80 19.07 -1.22
N SER A 549 -1.02 19.07 -0.14
CA SER A 549 0.07 20.03 0.08
C SER A 549 1.19 19.84 -0.95
N LEU A 550 1.67 18.60 -1.09
CA LEU A 550 2.75 18.24 -2.00
C LEU A 550 2.40 18.45 -3.48
N SER A 551 1.12 18.39 -3.87
CA SER A 551 0.71 18.60 -5.26
C SER A 551 0.88 20.03 -5.75
N MET A 552 0.93 20.99 -4.81
CA MET A 552 1.02 22.42 -5.07
C MET A 552 2.44 22.96 -5.00
N MET A 553 3.37 22.20 -4.41
CA MET A 553 4.78 22.57 -4.30
C MET A 553 5.47 22.53 -5.67
N SER A 554 6.51 23.34 -5.82
CA SER A 554 7.50 23.24 -6.90
C SER A 554 8.31 21.94 -6.77
N ALA A 555 9.01 21.57 -7.84
CA ALA A 555 9.71 20.29 -7.94
C ALA A 555 10.69 20.02 -6.76
N GLY A 556 11.65 20.90 -6.52
CA GLY A 556 12.63 20.76 -5.44
C GLY A 556 11.97 20.66 -4.06
N GLY A 557 11.10 21.62 -3.72
CA GLY A 557 10.40 21.63 -2.44
C GLY A 557 9.51 20.41 -2.19
N ARG A 558 8.90 19.86 -3.25
CA ARG A 558 8.11 18.61 -3.16
C ARG A 558 9.01 17.43 -2.80
N TRP A 559 10.13 17.25 -3.51
CA TRP A 559 11.02 16.12 -3.28
C TRP A 559 11.66 16.18 -1.90
N ASP A 560 12.16 17.35 -1.48
CA ASP A 560 12.74 17.53 -0.14
C ASP A 560 11.70 17.23 0.96
N THR A 561 10.44 17.67 0.79
CA THR A 561 9.37 17.40 1.76
C THR A 561 8.97 15.93 1.75
N MET A 562 8.95 15.28 0.59
CA MET A 562 8.66 13.84 0.48
C MET A 562 9.70 13.01 1.22
N ASP A 563 10.99 13.32 1.03
CA ASP A 563 12.09 12.66 1.75
C ASP A 563 11.94 12.81 3.27
N ASP A 564 11.59 14.00 3.76
CA ASP A 564 11.36 14.27 5.18
C ASP A 564 10.17 13.47 5.74
N CYS A 565 9.04 13.46 5.04
CA CYS A 565 7.87 12.66 5.41
C CYS A 565 8.20 11.16 5.45
N CYS A 566 8.79 10.61 4.38
CA CYS A 566 9.13 9.19 4.33
C CYS A 566 10.17 8.79 5.39
N ASN A 567 11.15 9.64 5.68
CA ASN A 567 12.11 9.41 6.76
C ASN A 567 11.44 9.40 8.12
N TYR A 568 10.51 10.33 8.37
CA TYR A 568 9.74 10.36 9.61
C TYR A 568 8.91 9.09 9.81
N TRP A 569 8.24 8.61 8.75
CA TRP A 569 7.52 7.33 8.80
C TRP A 569 8.46 6.16 9.14
N ASN A 570 9.59 6.05 8.45
CA ASN A 570 10.58 5.02 8.74
C ASN A 570 11.06 5.11 10.19
N TRP A 571 11.36 6.31 10.69
CA TRP A 571 11.76 6.52 12.08
C TRP A 571 10.70 6.05 13.08
N ARG A 572 9.42 6.39 12.85
CA ARG A 572 8.28 5.94 13.67
C ARG A 572 8.16 4.42 13.67
N LYS A 573 8.24 3.77 12.51
CA LYS A 573 8.25 2.30 12.39
C LYS A 573 9.42 1.69 13.15
N MET A 574 10.59 2.32 13.11
CA MET A 574 11.78 1.83 13.82
C MET A 574 11.72 2.07 15.34
N ILE A 575 10.95 3.03 15.82
CA ILE A 575 10.63 3.18 17.24
C ILE A 575 9.68 2.05 17.69
N ASN A 576 8.60 1.82 16.93
CA ASN A 576 7.55 0.86 17.25
C ASN A 576 7.90 -0.59 16.88
N LEU A 577 9.11 -0.83 16.36
CA LEU A 577 9.55 -2.15 15.90
C LEU A 577 9.52 -3.20 17.01
N CYS A 578 9.77 -2.79 18.26
CA CYS A 578 9.72 -3.68 19.42
C CYS A 578 8.36 -4.35 19.56
N ASP A 579 7.31 -3.53 19.63
CA ASP A 579 5.93 -3.98 19.83
C ASP A 579 5.41 -4.71 18.60
N SER A 580 5.75 -4.23 17.39
CA SER A 580 5.34 -4.86 16.13
C SER A 580 5.85 -6.31 16.01
N LEU A 581 7.15 -6.54 16.29
CA LEU A 581 7.71 -7.89 16.22
C LEU A 581 7.22 -8.78 17.38
N THR A 582 7.03 -8.24 18.58
CA THR A 582 6.43 -8.97 19.70
C THR A 582 5.04 -9.47 19.34
N ARG A 583 4.15 -8.60 18.82
CA ARG A 583 2.79 -8.97 18.40
C ARG A 583 2.79 -10.05 17.32
N ARG A 584 3.68 -9.93 16.33
CA ARG A 584 3.84 -10.96 15.29
C ARG A 584 4.23 -12.30 15.89
N LEU A 585 5.18 -12.31 16.82
CA LEU A 585 5.65 -13.55 17.45
C LEU A 585 4.55 -14.17 18.32
N VAL A 586 3.87 -13.38 19.16
CA VAL A 586 2.74 -13.83 20.00
C VAL A 586 1.64 -14.45 19.14
N ARG A 587 1.28 -13.82 18.01
CA ARG A 587 0.25 -14.34 17.10
C ARG A 587 0.67 -15.64 16.44
N VAL A 588 1.90 -15.74 15.94
CA VAL A 588 2.31 -16.87 15.09
C VAL A 588 2.68 -18.12 15.88
N LEU A 589 3.08 -18.01 17.15
CA LEU A 589 3.41 -19.18 17.97
C LEU A 589 2.27 -20.21 18.08
N PRO A 590 1.03 -19.83 18.49
CA PRO A 590 -0.09 -20.77 18.53
C PRO A 590 -0.48 -21.27 17.13
N GLU A 591 -0.45 -20.39 16.11
CA GLU A 591 -0.74 -20.77 14.72
C GLU A 591 0.25 -21.83 14.20
N ALA A 592 1.55 -21.66 14.47
CA ALA A 592 2.58 -22.61 14.06
C ALA A 592 2.38 -23.99 14.70
N ILE A 593 2.04 -24.04 15.99
CA ILE A 593 1.72 -25.29 16.69
C ILE A 593 0.47 -25.94 16.08
N ALA A 594 -0.61 -25.18 15.93
CA ALA A 594 -1.89 -25.67 15.41
C ALA A 594 -1.76 -26.19 13.96
N HIS A 595 -1.10 -25.43 13.08
CA HIS A 595 -0.91 -25.85 11.69
C HIS A 595 0.00 -27.07 11.56
N THR A 596 1.03 -27.18 12.40
CA THR A 596 1.91 -28.36 12.41
C THR A 596 1.16 -29.60 12.90
N LEU A 597 0.38 -29.49 13.99
CA LEU A 597 -0.48 -30.58 14.49
C LEU A 597 -1.46 -31.07 13.43
N ALA A 598 -2.17 -30.14 12.79
CA ALA A 598 -3.15 -30.46 11.76
C ALA A 598 -2.51 -31.12 10.53
N PHE A 599 -1.37 -30.59 10.08
CA PHE A 599 -0.66 -31.14 8.93
C PHE A 599 -0.15 -32.57 9.18
N GLU A 600 0.44 -32.81 10.36
CA GLU A 600 0.93 -34.15 10.70
C GLU A 600 -0.19 -35.16 10.83
N ALA A 601 -1.29 -34.81 11.52
CA ALA A 601 -2.45 -35.69 11.64
C ALA A 601 -3.02 -36.05 10.25
N PHE A 602 -3.09 -35.07 9.34
CA PHE A 602 -3.51 -35.31 7.97
C PHE A 602 -2.52 -36.24 7.23
N THR A 603 -1.23 -36.00 7.39
CA THR A 603 -0.17 -36.79 6.76
C THR A 603 -0.14 -38.24 7.28
N GLU A 604 -0.35 -38.46 8.58
CA GLU A 604 -0.42 -39.79 9.17
C GLU A 604 -1.64 -40.58 8.71
N ALA A 605 -2.81 -39.92 8.63
CA ALA A 605 -4.01 -40.53 8.08
C ALA A 605 -3.82 -40.97 6.62
N LEU A 606 -3.21 -40.11 5.79
CA LEU A 606 -2.89 -40.43 4.40
C LEU A 606 -1.82 -41.53 4.29
N ARG A 607 -0.81 -41.53 5.17
CA ARG A 607 0.23 -42.57 5.18
C ARG A 607 -0.34 -43.95 5.52
N ALA A 608 -1.33 -44.00 6.43
CA ALA A 608 -1.99 -45.25 6.79
C ALA A 608 -2.87 -45.81 5.65
N GLN A 609 -3.48 -44.93 4.85
CA GLN A 609 -4.40 -45.32 3.78
C GLN A 609 -3.68 -45.53 2.44
N ASN A 610 -2.81 -44.59 2.03
CA ASN A 610 -2.18 -44.53 0.71
C ASN A 610 -0.68 -44.11 0.78
N PRO A 611 0.22 -44.96 1.31
CA PRO A 611 1.62 -44.59 1.58
C PRO A 611 2.45 -44.28 0.32
N THR A 612 2.29 -45.06 -0.75
CA THR A 612 3.03 -44.88 -2.01
C THR A 612 2.67 -43.56 -2.69
N GLN A 613 1.39 -43.22 -2.66
CA GLN A 613 0.84 -42.01 -3.28
C GLN A 613 1.29 -40.75 -2.53
N LEU A 614 1.27 -40.78 -1.19
CA LEU A 614 1.81 -39.71 -0.36
C LEU A 614 3.31 -39.46 -0.64
N ALA A 615 4.11 -40.52 -0.83
CA ALA A 615 5.52 -40.37 -1.16
C ALA A 615 5.75 -39.69 -2.53
N ALA A 616 4.89 -40.00 -3.52
CA ALA A 616 4.91 -39.32 -4.81
C ALA A 616 4.53 -37.83 -4.67
N TRP A 617 3.49 -37.52 -3.89
CA TRP A 617 3.09 -36.13 -3.64
C TRP A 617 4.17 -35.33 -2.89
N GLU A 618 4.85 -35.95 -1.92
CA GLU A 618 6.00 -35.35 -1.22
C GLU A 618 7.12 -35.00 -2.20
N ALA A 619 7.47 -35.92 -3.11
CA ALA A 619 8.49 -35.70 -4.13
C ALA A 619 8.09 -34.59 -5.11
N ASP A 620 6.84 -34.58 -5.59
CA ASP A 620 6.32 -33.57 -6.51
C ASP A 620 6.36 -32.16 -5.92
N VAL A 621 5.96 -32.01 -4.65
CA VAL A 621 6.00 -30.71 -3.96
C VAL A 621 7.42 -30.22 -3.76
N VAL A 622 8.34 -31.10 -3.38
CA VAL A 622 9.76 -30.72 -3.21
C VAL A 622 10.36 -30.32 -4.56
N ALA A 623 10.12 -31.09 -5.62
CA ALA A 623 10.59 -30.75 -6.97
C ALA A 623 10.02 -29.41 -7.46
N TRP A 624 8.76 -29.11 -7.14
CA TRP A 624 8.16 -27.81 -7.45
C TRP A 624 8.78 -26.66 -6.66
N GLU A 625 8.97 -26.82 -5.35
CA GLU A 625 9.60 -25.83 -4.47
C GLU A 625 11.06 -25.53 -4.86
N GLU A 626 11.78 -26.53 -5.38
CA GLU A 626 13.14 -26.39 -5.91
C GLU A 626 13.20 -25.87 -7.36
N GLY A 627 12.05 -25.62 -7.99
CA GLY A 627 11.95 -25.14 -9.37
C GLY A 627 12.35 -26.18 -10.43
N GLN A 628 12.38 -27.46 -10.06
CA GLN A 628 12.71 -28.59 -10.93
C GLN A 628 11.49 -29.15 -11.67
N SER A 629 10.28 -28.96 -11.13
CA SER A 629 9.03 -29.36 -11.78
C SER A 629 8.32 -28.20 -12.47
N ARG A 630 7.73 -28.48 -13.65
CA ARG A 630 6.78 -27.58 -14.33
C ARG A 630 5.32 -27.87 -13.98
N SER A 631 5.02 -29.05 -13.43
CA SER A 631 3.67 -29.42 -13.02
C SER A 631 3.39 -28.89 -11.62
N CYS A 632 2.34 -28.10 -11.48
CA CYS A 632 1.99 -27.49 -10.22
C CYS A 632 1.28 -28.52 -9.30
N PRO A 633 1.80 -28.82 -8.11
CA PRO A 633 1.15 -29.74 -7.17
C PRO A 633 -0.08 -29.13 -6.50
N TYR A 634 -0.26 -27.82 -6.60
CA TYR A 634 -1.39 -27.05 -6.06
C TYR A 634 -2.55 -26.87 -7.05
N GLU A 635 -2.40 -27.34 -8.29
CA GLU A 635 -3.46 -27.30 -9.30
C GLU A 635 -4.15 -28.66 -9.42
N VAL A 636 -5.46 -28.63 -9.63
CA VAL A 636 -6.23 -29.85 -9.98
C VAL A 636 -6.17 -29.99 -11.51
N PRO A 637 -5.81 -31.17 -12.06
CA PRO A 637 -5.79 -31.41 -13.50
C PRO A 637 -7.14 -31.04 -14.14
N THR A 638 -7.11 -30.36 -15.29
CA THR A 638 -8.31 -29.84 -15.98
C THR A 638 -9.08 -30.93 -16.77
N SER A 639 -9.05 -32.18 -16.29
CA SER A 639 -9.67 -33.34 -16.96
C SER A 639 -11.20 -33.36 -16.87
N THR A 640 -11.80 -32.36 -16.23
CA THR A 640 -13.23 -32.42 -15.99
C THR A 640 -14.03 -32.12 -17.27
N MET A 641 -14.98 -33.00 -17.61
CA MET A 641 -15.90 -32.83 -18.72
C MET A 641 -16.89 -31.71 -18.38
N SER A 642 -16.51 -30.45 -18.64
CA SER A 642 -17.40 -29.31 -18.38
C SER A 642 -18.65 -29.36 -19.23
N PHE A 643 -19.76 -28.78 -18.74
CA PHE A 643 -21.00 -28.70 -19.52
C PHE A 643 -20.79 -28.04 -20.90
N THR A 644 -19.79 -27.16 -21.03
CA THR A 644 -19.40 -26.54 -22.30
C THR A 644 -18.69 -27.52 -23.24
N LYS A 645 -17.76 -28.36 -22.75
CA LYS A 645 -17.15 -29.43 -23.54
C LYS A 645 -18.20 -30.45 -24.00
N PHE A 646 -19.18 -30.75 -23.16
CA PHE A 646 -20.30 -31.63 -23.50
C PHE A 646 -21.21 -31.05 -24.60
N LYS A 647 -21.54 -29.75 -24.54
CA LYS A 647 -22.25 -29.06 -25.64
C LYS A 647 -21.50 -29.15 -26.97
N LEU A 648 -20.17 -29.01 -26.94
CA LEU A 648 -19.34 -29.18 -28.13
C LEU A 648 -19.40 -30.61 -28.68
N LYS A 649 -19.37 -31.63 -27.81
CA LYS A 649 -19.54 -33.02 -28.22
C LYS A 649 -20.90 -33.29 -28.86
N LEU A 650 -21.98 -32.77 -28.28
CA LEU A 650 -23.34 -32.88 -28.85
C LEU A 650 -23.44 -32.18 -30.22
N ALA A 651 -22.81 -31.02 -30.38
CA ALA A 651 -22.77 -30.32 -31.67
C ALA A 651 -21.97 -31.08 -32.73
N GLU A 652 -20.90 -31.77 -32.34
CA GLU A 652 -20.14 -32.65 -33.23
C GLU A 652 -20.94 -33.91 -33.60
N GLU A 653 -21.69 -34.49 -32.66
CA GLU A 653 -22.63 -35.59 -32.94
C GLU A 653 -23.69 -35.14 -33.96
N ASP A 654 -24.27 -33.94 -33.80
CA ASP A 654 -25.21 -33.36 -34.77
C ASP A 654 -24.57 -33.14 -36.15
N HIS A 655 -23.34 -32.62 -36.18
CA HIS A 655 -22.60 -32.42 -37.42
C HIS A 655 -22.38 -33.75 -38.18
N GLN A 656 -22.03 -34.81 -37.45
CA GLN A 656 -21.82 -36.13 -38.05
C GLN A 656 -23.12 -36.75 -38.59
N GLN A 657 -24.26 -36.51 -37.94
CA GLN A 657 -25.57 -36.96 -38.44
C GLN A 657 -25.95 -36.21 -39.74
N GLU A 658 -25.68 -34.91 -39.80
CA GLU A 658 -25.90 -34.10 -41.00
C GLU A 658 -25.01 -34.56 -42.17
N VAL A 659 -23.73 -34.83 -41.91
CA VAL A 659 -22.78 -35.37 -42.90
C VAL A 659 -23.24 -36.74 -43.44
N LYS A 660 -23.90 -37.56 -42.61
CA LYS A 660 -24.48 -38.86 -42.99
C LYS A 660 -25.84 -38.75 -43.70
N GLY A 661 -26.36 -37.54 -43.90
CA GLY A 661 -27.67 -37.31 -44.52
C GLY A 661 -28.86 -37.68 -43.62
N LEU A 662 -28.62 -37.90 -42.32
CA LEU A 662 -29.63 -38.16 -41.28
C LEU A 662 -30.00 -36.88 -40.51
N GLY A 663 -29.74 -35.72 -41.12
CA GLY A 663 -29.99 -34.40 -40.59
C GLY A 663 -31.47 -34.06 -40.42
N SER A 664 -31.75 -33.13 -39.52
CA SER A 664 -33.12 -32.61 -39.29
C SER A 664 -33.49 -31.59 -40.37
N SER A 665 -34.59 -31.83 -41.11
CA SER A 665 -35.01 -31.02 -42.27
C SER A 665 -35.33 -29.55 -41.95
N ASN A 666 -35.56 -29.24 -40.68
CA ASN A 666 -35.86 -27.93 -40.12
C ASN A 666 -34.70 -27.36 -39.26
N GLY A 667 -33.53 -28.02 -39.24
CA GLY A 667 -32.31 -27.56 -38.56
C GLY A 667 -32.36 -27.61 -37.02
N LEU A 668 -33.43 -28.17 -36.44
CA LEU A 668 -33.62 -28.32 -34.99
C LEU A 668 -33.39 -29.78 -34.63
N THR A 669 -32.26 -30.09 -34.00
CA THR A 669 -31.88 -31.46 -33.57
C THR A 669 -32.46 -31.80 -32.20
N ALA A 670 -32.52 -33.09 -31.85
CA ALA A 670 -32.92 -33.54 -30.51
C ALA A 670 -31.95 -33.01 -29.43
N ASN A 671 -30.65 -32.96 -29.75
CA ASN A 671 -29.59 -32.37 -28.92
C ASN A 671 -29.86 -30.89 -28.63
N TRP A 672 -30.16 -30.11 -29.66
CA TRP A 672 -30.54 -28.70 -29.50
C TRP A 672 -31.79 -28.54 -28.64
N MET A 673 -32.83 -29.37 -28.86
CA MET A 673 -34.09 -29.31 -28.11
C MET A 673 -33.88 -29.47 -26.60
N VAL A 674 -33.15 -30.50 -26.18
CA VAL A 674 -32.87 -30.77 -24.76
C VAL A 674 -31.99 -29.66 -24.16
N LEU A 675 -30.93 -29.23 -24.85
CA LEU A 675 -30.06 -28.15 -24.38
C LEU A 675 -30.80 -26.81 -24.25
N GLU A 676 -31.63 -26.46 -25.23
CA GLU A 676 -32.40 -25.22 -25.23
C GLU A 676 -33.45 -25.23 -24.12
N ALA A 677 -34.12 -26.36 -23.88
CA ALA A 677 -35.06 -26.49 -22.76
C ALA A 677 -34.38 -26.25 -21.40
N LEU A 678 -33.16 -26.76 -21.18
CA LEU A 678 -32.40 -26.52 -19.96
C LEU A 678 -31.99 -25.04 -19.78
N GLU A 679 -31.65 -24.36 -20.87
CA GLU A 679 -31.34 -22.92 -20.84
C GLU A 679 -32.61 -22.08 -20.60
N ILE A 680 -33.76 -22.47 -21.15
CA ILE A 680 -35.05 -21.85 -20.84
C ILE A 680 -35.38 -22.05 -19.36
N GLU A 681 -35.23 -23.25 -18.83
CA GLU A 681 -35.47 -23.56 -17.42
C GLU A 681 -34.61 -22.68 -16.48
N LYS A 682 -33.35 -22.44 -16.85
CA LYS A 682 -32.45 -21.54 -16.13
C LYS A 682 -32.95 -20.08 -16.15
N ASP A 683 -33.41 -19.59 -17.30
CA ASP A 683 -33.97 -18.25 -17.44
C ASP A 683 -35.28 -18.08 -16.65
N GLN A 684 -36.17 -19.08 -16.68
CA GLN A 684 -37.41 -19.10 -15.89
C GLN A 684 -37.09 -18.92 -14.39
N ARG A 685 -36.11 -19.66 -13.86
CA ARG A 685 -35.70 -19.53 -12.45
C ARG A 685 -35.08 -18.18 -12.12
N LEU A 686 -34.31 -17.59 -13.04
CA LEU A 686 -33.74 -16.26 -12.83
C LEU A 686 -34.86 -15.20 -12.70
N ILE A 687 -35.93 -15.35 -13.48
CA ILE A 687 -37.13 -14.50 -13.37
C ILE A 687 -37.80 -14.73 -12.00
N THR A 688 -38.09 -15.98 -11.60
CA THR A 688 -38.70 -16.30 -10.30
C THR A 688 -37.88 -15.77 -9.12
N ALA A 689 -36.56 -15.95 -9.14
CA ALA A 689 -35.66 -15.45 -8.09
C ALA A 689 -35.62 -13.92 -8.03
N THR A 690 -35.82 -13.23 -9.16
CA THR A 690 -35.91 -11.77 -9.20
C THR A 690 -37.26 -11.30 -8.64
N LEU A 691 -38.36 -11.98 -8.98
CA LEU A 691 -39.71 -11.70 -8.49
C LEU A 691 -39.87 -11.90 -6.98
N GLY A 692 -39.10 -12.81 -6.36
CA GLY A 692 -39.10 -13.04 -4.92
C GLY A 692 -38.50 -11.90 -4.05
N ARG A 693 -38.05 -10.79 -4.65
CA ARG A 693 -37.48 -9.64 -3.92
C ARG A 693 -38.56 -8.69 -3.44
N LYS A 694 -38.42 -8.17 -2.20
CA LYS A 694 -39.43 -7.33 -1.52
C LYS A 694 -39.78 -6.00 -2.22
N ALA A 695 -38.97 -5.50 -3.14
CA ALA A 695 -39.26 -4.32 -3.97
C ALA A 695 -38.48 -4.38 -5.29
N LEU A 696 -39.18 -4.27 -6.42
CA LEU A 696 -38.60 -4.24 -7.77
C LEU A 696 -38.46 -2.79 -8.25
N SER A 697 -37.40 -2.48 -8.98
CA SER A 697 -37.26 -1.19 -9.68
C SER A 697 -37.89 -1.23 -11.07
N GLU A 698 -38.29 -0.08 -11.63
CA GLU A 698 -38.82 0.02 -13.00
C GLU A 698 -37.87 -0.60 -14.05
N TYR A 699 -36.55 -0.51 -13.82
CA TYR A 699 -35.54 -1.16 -14.65
C TYR A 699 -35.60 -2.69 -14.55
N GLN A 700 -35.79 -3.23 -13.35
CA GLN A 700 -35.93 -4.67 -13.12
C GLN A 700 -37.24 -5.19 -13.71
N GLU A 701 -38.34 -4.46 -13.57
CA GLU A 701 -39.62 -4.79 -14.19
C GLU A 701 -39.52 -4.82 -15.73
N THR A 702 -38.85 -3.83 -16.32
CA THR A 702 -38.57 -3.80 -17.76
C THR A 702 -37.72 -5.01 -18.20
N THR A 703 -36.74 -5.40 -17.37
CA THR A 703 -35.88 -6.55 -17.64
C THR A 703 -36.65 -7.86 -17.55
N ILE A 704 -37.54 -8.00 -16.57
CA ILE A 704 -38.45 -9.16 -16.43
C ILE A 704 -39.38 -9.25 -17.65
N ALA A 705 -40.01 -8.14 -18.07
CA ALA A 705 -40.89 -8.13 -19.24
C ALA A 705 -40.17 -8.55 -20.54
N LYS A 706 -38.94 -8.06 -20.74
CA LYS A 706 -38.08 -8.48 -21.87
C LYS A 706 -37.71 -9.97 -21.78
N SER A 707 -37.36 -10.44 -20.59
CA SER A 707 -36.99 -11.83 -20.35
C SER A 707 -38.17 -12.78 -20.58
N ARG A 708 -39.37 -12.45 -20.05
CA ARG A 708 -40.62 -13.19 -20.31
C ARG A 708 -40.92 -13.27 -21.81
N THR A 709 -40.78 -12.16 -22.54
CA THR A 709 -40.98 -12.14 -24.01
C THR A 709 -39.98 -13.04 -24.74
N SER A 710 -38.71 -13.02 -24.31
CA SER A 710 -37.66 -13.88 -24.86
C SER A 710 -37.96 -15.36 -24.60
N VAL A 711 -38.26 -15.72 -23.35
CA VAL A 711 -38.62 -17.07 -22.92
C VAL A 711 -39.82 -17.60 -23.72
N LEU A 712 -40.89 -16.81 -23.88
CA LEU A 712 -42.05 -17.22 -24.69
C LEU A 712 -41.70 -17.52 -26.14
N ARG A 713 -40.82 -16.72 -26.76
CA ARG A 713 -40.35 -16.98 -28.14
C ARG A 713 -39.53 -18.26 -28.22
N ARG A 714 -38.66 -18.50 -27.24
CA ARG A 714 -37.82 -19.70 -27.17
C ARG A 714 -38.68 -20.95 -26.92
N ILE A 715 -39.70 -20.87 -26.05
CA ILE A 715 -40.67 -21.95 -25.83
C ILE A 715 -41.42 -22.29 -27.12
N ARG A 716 -41.85 -21.30 -27.92
CA ARG A 716 -42.49 -21.60 -29.22
C ARG A 716 -41.57 -22.40 -30.14
N LYS A 717 -40.30 -21.99 -30.25
CA LYS A 717 -39.29 -22.77 -31.02
C LYS A 717 -39.03 -24.15 -30.43
N LEU A 718 -39.06 -24.28 -29.10
CA LEU A 718 -38.95 -25.57 -28.43
C LEU A 718 -40.13 -26.48 -28.81
N ARG A 719 -41.36 -25.94 -28.89
CA ARG A 719 -42.55 -26.69 -29.34
C ARG A 719 -42.42 -27.17 -30.79
N ASP A 720 -41.84 -26.36 -31.68
CA ASP A 720 -41.55 -26.76 -33.06
C ASP A 720 -40.56 -27.95 -33.12
N ALA A 721 -39.53 -27.94 -32.28
CA ALA A 721 -38.60 -29.06 -32.16
C ALA A 721 -39.25 -30.31 -31.52
N GLN A 722 -40.12 -30.13 -30.51
CA GLN A 722 -40.89 -31.22 -29.93
C GLN A 722 -41.88 -31.82 -30.92
N ALA A 723 -42.41 -31.05 -31.88
CA ALA A 723 -43.24 -31.60 -32.96
C ALA A 723 -42.46 -32.60 -33.84
N ALA A 724 -41.17 -32.36 -34.05
CA ALA A 724 -40.31 -33.23 -34.83
C ALA A 724 -39.81 -34.44 -34.03
N HIS A 725 -39.43 -34.26 -32.76
CA HIS A 725 -38.72 -35.28 -31.97
C HIS A 725 -39.55 -35.92 -30.84
N MET A 726 -40.69 -35.36 -30.47
CA MET A 726 -41.63 -35.90 -29.46
C MET A 726 -43.10 -35.68 -29.89
N PRO A 727 -43.52 -36.19 -31.07
CA PRO A 727 -44.81 -35.84 -31.67
C PRO A 727 -46.02 -36.25 -30.81
N LYS A 728 -45.94 -37.40 -30.11
CA LYS A 728 -47.00 -37.87 -29.21
C LYS A 728 -47.13 -36.99 -27.97
N ALA A 729 -46.00 -36.54 -27.42
CA ALA A 729 -46.00 -35.57 -26.32
C ALA A 729 -46.65 -34.25 -26.74
N LEU A 730 -46.47 -33.78 -27.99
CA LEU A 730 -47.12 -32.56 -28.46
C LEU A 730 -48.65 -32.63 -28.43
N SER A 731 -49.24 -33.78 -28.80
CA SER A 731 -50.69 -33.99 -28.69
C SER A 731 -51.17 -33.87 -27.25
N TYR A 732 -50.42 -34.42 -26.29
CA TYR A 732 -50.68 -34.29 -24.85
C TYR A 732 -50.53 -32.84 -24.36
N ILE A 733 -49.46 -32.13 -24.78
CA ILE A 733 -49.21 -30.73 -24.44
C ILE A 733 -50.36 -29.85 -24.94
N SER A 734 -50.88 -30.10 -26.14
CA SER A 734 -51.97 -29.29 -26.70
C SER A 734 -53.27 -29.38 -25.90
N THR A 735 -53.46 -30.45 -25.12
CA THR A 735 -54.63 -30.68 -24.25
C THR A 735 -54.41 -30.29 -22.79
N HIS A 736 -53.15 -30.27 -22.31
CA HIS A 736 -52.83 -30.11 -20.89
C HIS A 736 -51.96 -28.88 -20.56
N ALA A 737 -51.50 -28.13 -21.56
CA ALA A 737 -50.74 -26.90 -21.33
C ALA A 737 -51.63 -25.79 -20.79
N ASN A 738 -51.30 -25.29 -19.60
CA ASN A 738 -51.92 -24.08 -19.06
C ASN A 738 -51.35 -22.84 -19.76
N LEU A 739 -52.10 -22.27 -20.71
CA LEU A 739 -51.68 -21.08 -21.47
C LEU A 739 -51.93 -19.76 -20.73
N ASP A 740 -52.63 -19.80 -19.58
CA ASP A 740 -53.00 -18.63 -18.78
C ASP A 740 -51.97 -18.29 -17.68
N CYS A 741 -50.80 -18.96 -17.65
CA CYS A 741 -49.73 -18.68 -16.70
C CYS A 741 -48.60 -17.80 -17.29
N ASN A 742 -47.76 -17.24 -16.41
CA ASN A 742 -46.62 -16.43 -16.84
C ASN A 742 -45.53 -17.30 -17.48
N ALA A 743 -44.62 -16.67 -18.23
CA ALA A 743 -43.57 -17.37 -18.97
C ALA A 743 -42.67 -18.25 -18.08
N GLU A 744 -42.46 -17.85 -16.83
CA GLU A 744 -41.68 -18.59 -15.82
C GLU A 744 -42.38 -19.81 -15.23
N ASP A 745 -43.71 -19.90 -15.36
CA ASP A 745 -44.54 -20.98 -14.79
C ASP A 745 -44.96 -22.02 -15.85
N LEU A 746 -44.62 -21.78 -17.13
CA LEU A 746 -44.90 -22.71 -18.22
C LEU A 746 -44.02 -23.96 -18.11
N ASP A 747 -44.65 -25.14 -18.09
CA ASP A 747 -43.93 -26.41 -18.17
C ASP A 747 -43.28 -26.58 -19.55
N LEU A 748 -42.04 -27.06 -19.56
CA LEU A 748 -41.29 -27.32 -20.78
C LEU A 748 -41.65 -28.68 -21.38
N PHE A 749 -42.30 -29.56 -20.60
CA PHE A 749 -42.69 -30.92 -21.00
C PHE A 749 -41.53 -31.71 -21.59
N LEU A 750 -40.40 -31.70 -20.86
CA LEU A 750 -39.30 -32.62 -21.12
C LEU A 750 -39.70 -34.04 -20.66
N PRO A 751 -39.03 -35.10 -21.12
CA PRO A 751 -39.28 -36.45 -20.62
C PRO A 751 -39.33 -36.57 -19.09
N SER A 752 -38.52 -35.80 -18.35
CA SER A 752 -38.54 -35.77 -16.87
C SER A 752 -39.79 -35.12 -16.24
N SER A 753 -40.64 -34.43 -17.03
CA SER A 753 -41.92 -33.88 -16.57
C SER A 753 -43.05 -34.91 -16.52
N PHE A 754 -42.90 -36.08 -17.18
CA PHE A 754 -43.93 -37.12 -17.25
C PHE A 754 -43.67 -38.28 -16.29
N ASP A 755 -44.74 -38.90 -15.79
CA ASP A 755 -44.66 -40.13 -15.00
C ASP A 755 -44.23 -41.32 -15.89
N GLU A 756 -43.65 -42.38 -15.30
CA GLU A 756 -43.08 -43.51 -16.03
C GLU A 756 -43.99 -44.13 -17.12
N PRO A 757 -45.30 -44.39 -16.87
CA PRO A 757 -46.18 -44.96 -17.88
C PRO A 757 -46.42 -44.00 -19.05
N GLN A 758 -46.60 -42.72 -18.75
CA GLN A 758 -46.85 -41.66 -19.73
C GLN A 758 -45.60 -41.38 -20.56
N ARG A 759 -44.42 -41.35 -19.93
CA ARG A 759 -43.15 -41.10 -20.61
C ARG A 759 -42.84 -42.15 -21.67
N SER A 760 -43.07 -43.43 -21.35
CA SER A 760 -42.83 -44.55 -22.28
C SER A 760 -43.76 -44.52 -23.50
N GLU A 761 -44.95 -43.95 -23.33
CA GLU A 761 -45.93 -43.78 -24.42
C GLU A 761 -45.65 -42.52 -25.27
N LEU A 762 -45.27 -41.42 -24.63
CA LEU A 762 -45.23 -40.07 -25.22
C LEU A 762 -43.85 -39.66 -25.74
N CYS A 763 -42.76 -40.18 -25.18
CA CYS A 763 -41.38 -39.77 -25.49
C CYS A 763 -40.58 -40.92 -26.14
N PRO A 764 -39.83 -40.67 -27.23
CA PRO A 764 -38.94 -41.69 -27.78
C PRO A 764 -37.80 -42.05 -26.81
N PRO A 765 -37.35 -43.32 -26.77
CA PRO A 765 -36.26 -43.78 -25.89
C PRO A 765 -34.97 -42.96 -26.02
N GLU A 766 -34.62 -42.57 -27.25
CA GLU A 766 -33.43 -41.78 -27.55
C GLU A 766 -33.45 -40.40 -26.87
N VAL A 767 -34.61 -39.74 -26.81
CA VAL A 767 -34.76 -38.43 -26.16
C VAL A 767 -34.73 -38.56 -24.63
N ILE A 768 -35.29 -39.66 -24.10
CA ILE A 768 -35.22 -40.00 -22.67
C ILE A 768 -33.77 -40.20 -22.24
N GLN A 769 -33.00 -40.99 -23.00
CA GLN A 769 -31.58 -41.23 -22.75
C GLN A 769 -30.75 -39.94 -22.89
N LEU A 770 -31.05 -39.11 -23.90
CA LEU A 770 -30.38 -37.83 -24.11
C LEU A 770 -30.60 -36.84 -22.95
N GLU A 771 -31.83 -36.68 -22.48
CA GLU A 771 -32.11 -35.84 -21.30
C GLU A 771 -31.39 -36.40 -20.06
N SER A 772 -31.46 -37.71 -19.85
CA SER A 772 -30.79 -38.42 -18.75
C SER A 772 -29.27 -38.16 -18.74
N ARG A 773 -28.60 -38.32 -19.88
CA ARG A 773 -27.16 -38.04 -20.04
C ARG A 773 -26.85 -36.57 -19.77
N THR A 774 -27.66 -35.67 -20.30
CA THR A 774 -27.45 -34.21 -20.16
C THR A 774 -27.63 -33.75 -18.71
N ARG A 775 -28.62 -34.31 -17.97
CA ARG A 775 -28.86 -34.02 -16.55
C ARG A 775 -27.73 -34.52 -15.66
N ALA A 776 -27.13 -35.68 -15.96
CA ALA A 776 -25.97 -36.18 -15.22
C ALA A 776 -24.76 -35.25 -15.35
N VAL A 777 -24.44 -34.80 -16.58
CA VAL A 777 -23.37 -33.82 -16.81
C VAL A 777 -23.68 -32.49 -16.12
N GLN A 778 -24.93 -32.03 -16.19
CA GLN A 778 -25.38 -30.81 -15.53
C GLN A 778 -25.20 -30.90 -14.01
N ALA A 779 -25.61 -32.01 -13.37
CA ALA A 779 -25.48 -32.20 -11.92
C ALA A 779 -24.01 -32.20 -11.48
N PHE A 780 -23.13 -32.87 -12.23
CA PHE A 780 -21.70 -32.90 -11.96
C PHE A 780 -21.04 -31.53 -12.10
N ASP A 781 -21.31 -30.80 -13.19
CA ASP A 781 -20.79 -29.44 -13.42
C ASP A 781 -21.26 -28.46 -12.33
N ILE A 782 -22.51 -28.59 -11.86
CA ILE A 782 -23.03 -27.79 -10.74
C ILE A 782 -22.30 -28.10 -9.44
N LEU A 783 -21.97 -29.37 -9.14
CA LEU A 783 -21.21 -29.72 -7.93
C LEU A 783 -19.80 -29.11 -7.94
N ILE A 784 -19.13 -29.09 -9.09
CA ILE A 784 -17.81 -28.43 -9.24
C ILE A 784 -17.93 -26.92 -9.04
N GLN A 785 -18.95 -26.29 -9.64
CA GLN A 785 -19.23 -24.88 -9.40
C GLN A 785 -19.54 -24.59 -7.93
N LEU A 786 -20.28 -25.48 -7.25
CA LEU A 786 -20.60 -25.37 -5.83
C LEU A 786 -19.34 -25.45 -4.97
N GLN A 787 -18.46 -26.43 -5.20
CA GLN A 787 -17.16 -26.53 -4.56
C GLN A 787 -16.34 -25.23 -4.75
N GLY A 788 -16.33 -24.66 -5.96
CA GLY A 788 -15.67 -23.38 -6.25
C GLY A 788 -16.23 -22.19 -5.47
N GLN A 789 -17.56 -22.08 -5.35
CA GLN A 789 -18.19 -21.04 -4.53
C GLN A 789 -17.92 -21.25 -3.03
N LEU A 790 -17.89 -22.50 -2.55
CA LEU A 790 -17.55 -22.82 -1.15
C LEU A 790 -16.09 -22.45 -0.81
N ARG A 791 -15.14 -22.65 -1.75
CA ARG A 791 -13.76 -22.14 -1.61
C ARG A 791 -13.72 -20.62 -1.54
N SER A 792 -14.51 -19.95 -2.38
CA SER A 792 -14.64 -18.49 -2.40
C SER A 792 -15.24 -17.97 -1.09
N ARG A 793 -16.24 -18.66 -0.54
CA ARG A 793 -16.86 -18.37 0.76
C ARG A 793 -15.80 -18.38 1.87
N GLY A 794 -15.01 -19.44 1.97
CA GLY A 794 -13.92 -19.52 2.96
C GLY A 794 -12.93 -18.36 2.88
N ALA A 795 -12.51 -17.97 1.68
CA ALA A 795 -11.60 -16.83 1.49
C ALA A 795 -12.24 -15.50 1.94
N VAL A 796 -13.49 -15.23 1.56
CA VAL A 796 -14.18 -13.98 1.91
C VAL A 796 -14.46 -13.88 3.41
N TYR A 797 -14.71 -14.99 4.08
CA TYR A 797 -14.98 -15.02 5.51
C TYR A 797 -13.71 -14.93 6.37
N GLN A 798 -12.55 -15.39 5.87
CA GLN A 798 -11.23 -15.19 6.51
C GLN A 798 -10.82 -13.71 6.59
N TYR A 799 -11.22 -12.89 5.63
CA TYR A 799 -11.04 -11.45 5.68
C TYR A 799 -12.25 -10.82 6.39
N THR A 800 -12.23 -10.86 7.72
CA THR A 800 -13.40 -10.46 8.50
C THR A 800 -13.63 -8.93 8.50
N PRO A 801 -14.88 -8.45 8.60
CA PRO A 801 -15.22 -7.02 8.52
C PRO A 801 -14.58 -6.10 9.58
N ARG A 802 -14.04 -6.63 10.69
CA ARG A 802 -13.39 -5.83 11.74
C ARG A 802 -12.07 -5.19 11.30
N ALA A 803 -11.45 -5.73 10.24
CA ALA A 803 -10.23 -5.17 9.66
C ALA A 803 -10.51 -4.13 8.55
N ALA A 804 -11.76 -3.76 8.30
CA ALA A 804 -12.11 -2.82 7.23
C ALA A 804 -11.92 -1.36 7.72
N PRO A 805 -10.95 -0.61 7.19
CA PRO A 805 -10.61 0.74 7.67
C PRO A 805 -11.67 1.81 7.34
N SER A 806 -12.79 1.43 6.71
CA SER A 806 -13.90 2.34 6.44
C SER A 806 -15.24 1.62 6.27
N GLN A 807 -16.31 2.34 6.60
CA GLN A 807 -17.71 1.95 6.32
C GLN A 807 -17.96 1.55 4.86
N GLY A 808 -17.24 2.17 3.91
CA GLY A 808 -17.35 1.86 2.48
C GLY A 808 -16.77 0.48 2.11
N MET A 809 -15.63 0.12 2.68
CA MET A 809 -15.02 -1.21 2.53
C MET A 809 -15.90 -2.27 3.21
N TYR A 810 -16.38 -1.99 4.42
CA TYR A 810 -17.30 -2.87 5.15
C TYR A 810 -18.54 -3.22 4.33
N ARG A 811 -19.22 -2.21 3.76
CA ARG A 811 -20.39 -2.42 2.89
C ARG A 811 -20.07 -3.21 1.62
N LYS A 812 -18.91 -2.96 0.98
CA LYS A 812 -18.47 -3.71 -0.21
C LYS A 812 -18.18 -5.18 0.11
N MET A 813 -17.51 -5.47 1.23
CA MET A 813 -17.20 -6.84 1.65
C MET A 813 -18.47 -7.61 2.01
N ASN A 814 -19.40 -6.99 2.74
CA ASN A 814 -20.69 -7.62 3.05
C ASN A 814 -21.52 -7.86 1.79
N TYR A 815 -21.54 -6.90 0.85
CA TYR A 815 -22.17 -7.12 -0.46
C TYR A 815 -21.56 -8.31 -1.20
N PHE A 816 -20.24 -8.50 -1.14
CA PHE A 816 -19.57 -9.65 -1.75
C PHE A 816 -19.92 -10.97 -1.04
N LYS A 817 -20.04 -10.97 0.30
CA LYS A 817 -20.56 -12.12 1.07
C LYS A 817 -21.97 -12.50 0.63
N ASP A 818 -22.87 -11.53 0.57
CA ASP A 818 -24.25 -11.75 0.15
C ASP A 818 -24.32 -12.33 -1.28
N GLN A 819 -23.44 -11.89 -2.18
CA GLN A 819 -23.33 -12.43 -3.53
C GLN A 819 -22.87 -13.90 -3.54
N VAL A 820 -21.88 -14.26 -2.73
CA VAL A 820 -21.39 -15.64 -2.65
C VAL A 820 -22.47 -16.56 -2.08
N GLU A 821 -23.14 -16.15 -1.00
CA GLU A 821 -24.25 -16.93 -0.42
C GLU A 821 -25.42 -17.12 -1.38
N ALA A 822 -25.79 -16.05 -2.10
CA ALA A 822 -26.84 -16.14 -3.12
C ALA A 822 -26.47 -17.14 -4.24
N ARG A 823 -25.19 -17.21 -4.64
CA ARG A 823 -24.72 -18.18 -5.64
C ARG A 823 -24.69 -19.61 -5.10
N VAL A 824 -24.24 -19.82 -3.86
CA VAL A 824 -24.27 -21.14 -3.20
C VAL A 824 -25.70 -21.67 -3.16
N LYS A 825 -26.67 -20.85 -2.74
CA LYS A 825 -28.09 -21.22 -2.71
C LYS A 825 -28.64 -21.53 -4.10
N ALA A 826 -28.28 -20.74 -5.11
CA ALA A 826 -28.72 -20.98 -6.48
C ALA A 826 -28.19 -22.32 -7.04
N LEU A 827 -26.94 -22.66 -6.74
CA LEU A 827 -26.31 -23.92 -7.16
C LEU A 827 -26.90 -25.13 -6.43
N GLU A 828 -27.17 -25.02 -5.12
CA GLU A 828 -27.88 -26.04 -4.33
C GLU A 828 -29.23 -26.41 -4.98
N LEU A 829 -30.06 -25.39 -5.27
CA LEU A 829 -31.36 -25.58 -5.90
C LEU A 829 -31.24 -26.17 -7.31
N ALA A 830 -30.23 -25.75 -8.06
CA ALA A 830 -29.99 -26.27 -9.41
C ALA A 830 -29.57 -27.74 -9.40
N TYR A 831 -28.71 -28.13 -8.47
CA TYR A 831 -28.25 -29.51 -8.30
C TYR A 831 -29.41 -30.44 -7.92
N ASN A 832 -30.15 -30.10 -6.87
CA ASN A 832 -31.26 -30.94 -6.39
C ASN A 832 -32.31 -31.16 -7.49
N ARG A 833 -32.60 -30.13 -8.30
CA ARG A 833 -33.54 -30.28 -9.43
C ARG A 833 -33.00 -31.13 -10.57
N ALA A 834 -31.71 -30.99 -10.92
CA ALA A 834 -31.09 -31.87 -11.92
C ALA A 834 -31.13 -33.33 -11.46
N ARG A 835 -30.87 -33.57 -10.17
CA ARG A 835 -31.00 -34.88 -9.51
C ARG A 835 -32.44 -35.41 -9.52
N ASP A 836 -33.43 -34.58 -9.20
CA ASP A 836 -34.84 -34.97 -9.22
C ASP A 836 -35.29 -35.38 -10.63
N SER A 837 -34.85 -34.64 -11.67
CA SER A 837 -35.08 -35.03 -13.06
C SER A 837 -34.42 -36.38 -13.39
N MET A 838 -33.20 -36.64 -12.93
CA MET A 838 -32.55 -37.95 -13.10
C MET A 838 -33.31 -39.06 -12.39
N LEU A 839 -33.79 -38.82 -11.16
CA LEU A 839 -34.58 -39.78 -10.39
C LEU A 839 -35.86 -40.15 -11.12
N ARG A 840 -36.53 -39.16 -11.70
CA ARG A 840 -37.71 -39.41 -12.52
C ARG A 840 -37.37 -40.24 -13.76
N LEU A 841 -36.26 -39.95 -14.45
CA LEU A 841 -35.88 -40.60 -15.71
C LEU A 841 -35.35 -42.02 -15.55
N ARG A 842 -34.48 -42.26 -14.56
CA ARG A 842 -33.75 -43.51 -14.33
C ARG A 842 -34.40 -44.41 -13.28
N GLY A 843 -35.26 -43.86 -12.42
CA GLY A 843 -35.71 -44.52 -11.20
C GLY A 843 -34.60 -44.64 -10.15
N PRO A 844 -34.89 -45.26 -9.00
CA PRO A 844 -33.89 -45.49 -7.97
C PRO A 844 -32.84 -46.51 -8.44
N GLY A 845 -31.55 -46.24 -8.16
CA GLY A 845 -30.45 -47.06 -8.66
C GLY A 845 -29.08 -46.71 -8.08
N SER A 846 -28.04 -47.41 -8.53
CA SER A 846 -26.65 -47.23 -8.05
C SER A 846 -26.09 -45.82 -8.29
N TRP A 847 -26.57 -45.11 -9.32
CA TRP A 847 -26.19 -43.72 -9.60
C TRP A 847 -26.50 -42.76 -8.43
N GLU A 848 -27.44 -43.09 -7.54
CA GLU A 848 -27.76 -42.29 -6.35
C GLU A 848 -26.63 -42.29 -5.30
N GLU A 849 -25.72 -43.27 -5.35
CA GLU A 849 -24.53 -43.30 -4.50
C GLU A 849 -23.53 -42.21 -4.89
N THR A 850 -23.48 -41.88 -6.19
CA THR A 850 -22.64 -40.83 -6.78
C THR A 850 -23.30 -39.45 -6.67
N PHE A 851 -24.59 -39.36 -7.03
CA PHE A 851 -25.38 -38.12 -6.96
C PHE A 851 -26.39 -38.21 -5.82
N ARG A 852 -25.93 -37.92 -4.59
CA ARG A 852 -26.77 -37.96 -3.39
C ARG A 852 -27.63 -36.71 -3.25
N VAL A 853 -28.69 -36.77 -2.44
CA VAL A 853 -29.48 -35.58 -2.07
C VAL A 853 -28.60 -34.62 -1.30
N LEU A 854 -28.53 -33.36 -1.73
CA LEU A 854 -27.68 -32.36 -1.08
C LEU A 854 -28.39 -31.78 0.16
N LYS A 855 -27.92 -32.17 1.35
CA LYS A 855 -28.45 -31.65 2.62
C LYS A 855 -27.77 -30.34 3.01
N PRO A 856 -28.45 -29.42 3.72
CA PRO A 856 -27.85 -28.17 4.17
C PRO A 856 -26.56 -28.37 4.98
N GLU A 857 -26.48 -29.44 5.79
CA GLU A 857 -25.29 -29.74 6.60
C GLU A 857 -24.07 -30.17 5.76
N GLU A 858 -24.28 -30.56 4.51
CA GLU A 858 -23.26 -31.06 3.59
C GLU A 858 -22.70 -29.95 2.68
N ILE A 859 -23.36 -28.77 2.63
CA ILE A 859 -22.96 -27.58 1.87
C ILE A 859 -21.92 -26.78 2.68
N ARG A 860 -20.77 -27.41 2.87
CA ARG A 860 -19.67 -26.88 3.68
C ARG A 860 -18.36 -26.91 2.91
N GLY A 861 -17.62 -25.81 3.01
CA GLY A 861 -16.24 -25.73 2.57
C GLY A 861 -15.36 -26.70 3.36
N PHE A 862 -14.19 -27.03 2.81
CA PHE A 862 -13.18 -27.81 3.52
C PHE A 862 -12.79 -27.08 4.82
N GLY A 863 -13.12 -27.65 5.99
CA GLY A 863 -12.86 -27.03 7.30
C GLY A 863 -13.89 -26.01 7.79
N GLU A 864 -15.06 -25.88 7.16
CA GLU A 864 -16.13 -25.00 7.65
C GLU A 864 -16.99 -25.74 8.69
N ARG A 865 -16.81 -25.45 10.00
CA ARG A 865 -17.66 -25.97 11.09
C ARG A 865 -18.53 -24.85 11.66
N ALA A 866 -19.79 -25.15 12.00
CA ALA A 866 -20.56 -24.30 12.92
C ALA A 866 -19.97 -24.49 14.33
N LEU A 867 -19.46 -23.42 14.95
CA LEU A 867 -18.87 -23.44 16.29
C LEU A 867 -19.89 -23.98 17.31
N GLN A 868 -19.60 -25.10 17.96
CA GLN A 868 -20.32 -25.54 19.15
C GLN A 868 -19.67 -24.92 20.40
N ALA A 869 -20.46 -24.64 21.43
CA ALA A 869 -20.03 -23.95 22.66
C ALA A 869 -18.80 -24.58 23.35
N ALA A 870 -18.60 -25.90 23.22
CA ALA A 870 -17.46 -26.61 23.78
C ALA A 870 -16.11 -26.30 23.09
N GLU A 871 -16.09 -25.91 21.81
CA GLU A 871 -14.86 -25.54 21.09
C GLU A 871 -14.42 -24.10 21.38
N ILE A 872 -15.37 -23.21 21.68
CA ILE A 872 -15.09 -21.85 22.16
C ILE A 872 -14.34 -21.93 23.50
N GLU A 873 -14.80 -22.80 24.39
CA GLU A 873 -14.19 -23.08 25.69
C GLU A 873 -12.79 -23.73 25.56
N GLU A 874 -12.58 -24.56 24.54
CA GLU A 874 -11.29 -25.22 24.29
C GLU A 874 -10.27 -24.30 23.60
N LEU A 875 -10.71 -23.41 22.70
CA LEU A 875 -9.90 -22.31 22.17
C LEU A 875 -9.55 -21.30 23.27
N GLN A 876 -10.50 -20.94 24.14
CA GLN A 876 -10.25 -20.17 25.37
C GLN A 876 -9.12 -20.81 26.17
N GLN A 877 -9.21 -22.12 26.47
CA GLN A 877 -8.15 -22.84 27.16
C GLN A 877 -6.81 -22.87 26.39
N SER A 878 -6.83 -22.83 25.05
CA SER A 878 -5.61 -22.78 24.24
C SER A 878 -4.93 -21.41 24.25
N TYR A 879 -5.72 -20.33 24.26
CA TYR A 879 -5.24 -18.95 24.37
C TYR A 879 -4.80 -18.63 25.81
N GLU A 880 -5.49 -19.17 26.81
CA GLU A 880 -5.06 -19.16 28.22
C GLU A 880 -3.70 -19.88 28.38
N ARG A 881 -3.53 -21.06 27.76
CA ARG A 881 -2.23 -21.79 27.74
C ARG A 881 -1.13 -21.02 26.98
N ALA A 882 -1.50 -20.11 26.09
CA ALA A 882 -0.58 -19.25 25.36
C ALA A 882 -0.26 -17.93 26.08
N GLY A 883 -0.94 -17.63 27.21
CA GLY A 883 -0.71 -16.43 28.02
C GLY A 883 -1.46 -15.17 27.54
N VAL A 884 -2.59 -15.33 26.84
CA VAL A 884 -3.46 -14.23 26.38
C VAL A 884 -4.52 -13.93 27.44
N SER A 885 -4.80 -12.65 27.74
CA SER A 885 -5.77 -12.26 28.78
C SER A 885 -7.21 -12.58 28.39
N GLN A 886 -8.06 -12.81 29.40
CA GLN A 886 -9.47 -13.18 29.21
C GLN A 886 -10.27 -12.09 28.47
N GLU A 887 -9.93 -10.81 28.67
CA GLU A 887 -10.57 -9.71 27.93
C GLU A 887 -10.25 -9.76 26.42
N ALA A 888 -9.00 -10.02 26.03
CA ALA A 888 -8.59 -10.13 24.63
C ALA A 888 -9.17 -11.38 23.94
N ILE A 889 -9.30 -12.48 24.68
CA ILE A 889 -9.96 -13.70 24.20
C ILE A 889 -11.46 -13.43 23.94
N ASN A 890 -12.13 -12.72 24.85
CA ASN A 890 -13.55 -12.40 24.72
C ASN A 890 -13.82 -11.38 23.58
N GLU A 891 -12.90 -10.46 23.31
CA GLU A 891 -12.98 -9.51 22.20
C GLU A 891 -12.88 -10.19 20.81
N VAL A 892 -12.03 -11.22 20.72
CA VAL A 892 -11.86 -12.05 19.51
C VAL A 892 -13.06 -12.98 19.28
N LEU A 893 -13.63 -13.54 20.36
CA LEU A 893 -14.72 -14.53 20.30
C LEU A 893 -16.11 -13.90 20.16
N HIS A 894 -16.35 -12.72 20.74
CA HIS A 894 -17.61 -12.01 20.52
C HIS A 894 -17.57 -11.31 19.17
N GLY A 895 -17.90 -12.00 18.08
CA GLY A 895 -18.38 -11.37 16.83
C GLY A 895 -17.83 -11.88 15.48
N GLN A 896 -17.23 -13.07 15.41
CA GLN A 896 -16.81 -13.67 14.13
C GLN A 896 -17.02 -15.19 14.09
N ASN A 897 -17.50 -15.69 12.94
CA ASN A 897 -17.24 -17.07 12.53
C ASN A 897 -15.74 -17.20 12.31
N VAL A 898 -15.06 -17.86 13.24
CA VAL A 898 -13.64 -18.20 13.13
C VAL A 898 -13.48 -19.25 12.00
N PRO A 899 -12.51 -19.10 11.08
CA PRO A 899 -12.09 -20.21 10.22
C PRO A 899 -11.55 -21.32 11.12
N THR A 900 -12.30 -22.41 11.25
CA THR A 900 -11.88 -23.59 12.01
C THR A 900 -10.79 -24.32 11.21
N ALA A 901 -9.52 -24.07 11.54
CA ALA A 901 -8.53 -25.13 11.42
C ALA A 901 -8.85 -26.18 12.50
N PRO A 902 -8.73 -27.48 12.21
CA PRO A 902 -9.28 -28.55 13.04
C PRO A 902 -8.57 -28.57 14.40
N HIS A 903 -9.29 -28.15 15.45
CA HIS A 903 -9.06 -28.69 16.77
C HIS A 903 -9.78 -30.03 16.83
N HIS A 904 -9.03 -31.12 16.95
CA HIS A 904 -9.58 -32.34 17.53
C HIS A 904 -8.64 -32.82 18.63
N ARG A 905 -9.14 -32.79 19.87
CA ARG A 905 -8.59 -33.56 20.98
C ARG A 905 -8.73 -35.05 20.65
N VAL A 906 -7.61 -35.75 20.87
CA VAL A 906 -7.53 -37.02 21.62
C VAL A 906 -8.51 -38.11 21.17
N LEU A 907 -7.99 -39.03 20.35
CA LEU A 907 -8.49 -40.40 20.26
C LEU A 907 -8.28 -41.08 21.62
N ASN A 908 -9.27 -40.99 22.51
CA ASN A 908 -9.47 -42.09 23.46
C ASN A 908 -10.08 -43.25 22.67
N ARG A 909 -9.54 -44.45 22.92
CA ARG A 909 -10.00 -45.72 22.36
C ARG A 909 -11.51 -45.88 22.56
N GLY A 910 -12.20 -46.18 21.47
CA GLY A 910 -13.58 -46.68 21.47
C GLY A 910 -14.58 -45.67 20.94
N GLU A 911 -15.35 -46.11 19.95
CA GLU A 911 -16.56 -45.47 19.38
C GLU A 911 -16.33 -44.45 18.25
N SER A 912 -16.29 -45.05 17.06
CA SER A 912 -16.55 -44.48 15.74
C SER A 912 -17.72 -43.48 15.69
N ARG A 913 -17.42 -42.22 15.32
CA ARG A 913 -18.24 -41.42 14.39
C ARG A 913 -17.33 -40.43 13.66
N LEU A 914 -16.71 -40.96 12.60
CA LEU A 914 -16.05 -40.20 11.54
C LEU A 914 -16.98 -39.08 11.06
N GLN A 915 -16.64 -37.80 11.25
CA GLN A 915 -17.24 -36.74 10.43
C GLN A 915 -16.34 -36.49 9.23
N MET A 916 -16.53 -37.37 8.24
CA MET A 916 -15.91 -37.34 6.93
C MET A 916 -16.11 -35.97 6.24
N ILE A 917 -15.13 -35.57 5.43
CA ILE A 917 -15.28 -34.50 4.43
C ILE A 917 -16.62 -34.71 3.69
N SER A 918 -17.35 -33.63 3.40
CA SER A 918 -18.66 -33.75 2.74
C SER A 918 -18.53 -34.57 1.45
N TRP A 919 -19.52 -35.44 1.18
CA TRP A 919 -19.49 -36.34 0.02
C TRP A 919 -19.37 -35.58 -1.30
N ILE A 920 -19.79 -34.31 -1.33
CA ILE A 920 -19.64 -33.42 -2.49
C ILE A 920 -18.18 -33.27 -2.94
N TRP A 921 -17.20 -33.54 -2.08
CA TRP A 921 -15.76 -33.50 -2.38
C TRP A 921 -15.19 -34.84 -2.85
N TYR A 922 -16.00 -35.91 -2.83
CA TYR A 922 -15.65 -37.26 -3.29
C TYR A 922 -16.47 -37.68 -4.52
N VAL A 923 -17.07 -36.74 -5.24
CA VAL A 923 -17.92 -37.05 -6.40
C VAL A 923 -17.04 -37.35 -7.60
N VAL A 924 -17.30 -38.49 -8.24
CA VAL A 924 -16.56 -39.10 -9.33
C VAL A 924 -17.53 -39.30 -10.49
N TRP A 925 -17.14 -39.06 -11.75
CA TRP A 925 -18.01 -39.41 -12.88
C TRP A 925 -18.14 -40.95 -12.96
N PRO A 926 -19.36 -41.54 -12.98
CA PRO A 926 -19.53 -42.99 -13.06
C PRO A 926 -18.99 -43.51 -14.39
N SER A 927 -18.05 -44.46 -14.34
CA SER A 927 -17.52 -45.18 -15.51
C SER A 927 -18.45 -46.31 -16.00
N GLU A 928 -19.42 -46.71 -15.18
CA GLU A 928 -20.33 -47.83 -15.46
C GLU A 928 -21.79 -47.36 -15.56
N GLU A 929 -22.24 -46.96 -16.75
CA GLU A 929 -23.64 -47.11 -17.16
C GLU A 929 -23.67 -47.18 -18.69
N GLY A 930 -23.90 -48.40 -19.20
CA GLY A 930 -23.86 -48.72 -20.62
C GLY A 930 -24.92 -47.98 -21.41
N ASP A 931 -24.47 -47.12 -22.34
CA ASP A 931 -25.01 -46.95 -23.69
C ASP A 931 -24.19 -45.87 -24.43
N ALA A 932 -22.95 -46.23 -24.77
CA ALA A 932 -22.21 -45.70 -25.92
C ALA A 932 -20.93 -46.54 -26.09
N VAL A 933 -20.77 -47.13 -27.27
CA VAL A 933 -19.57 -47.86 -27.70
C VAL A 933 -18.31 -47.01 -27.43
N PRO A 934 -17.30 -47.54 -26.71
CA PRO A 934 -16.05 -46.81 -26.49
C PRO A 934 -15.16 -46.91 -27.74
N PRO A 935 -14.52 -45.83 -28.21
CA PRO A 935 -13.18 -45.98 -28.74
C PRO A 935 -12.29 -46.32 -27.55
N SER A 936 -11.66 -47.49 -27.61
CA SER A 936 -10.64 -47.99 -26.68
C SER A 936 -9.76 -46.88 -26.07
N HIS A 937 -9.87 -46.64 -24.76
CA HIS A 937 -8.79 -46.46 -23.77
C HIS A 937 -9.36 -45.98 -22.41
N SER A 938 -9.20 -46.81 -21.36
CA SER A 938 -9.16 -46.51 -19.91
C SER A 938 -9.92 -45.28 -19.36
N HIS A 939 -11.16 -45.45 -18.86
CA HIS A 939 -11.94 -44.40 -18.17
C HIS A 939 -12.05 -44.58 -16.64
N ASP A 940 -11.72 -45.75 -16.06
CA ASP A 940 -11.71 -45.96 -14.59
C ASP A 940 -10.57 -45.20 -13.88
N GLU A 941 -9.50 -44.84 -14.60
CA GLU A 941 -8.35 -44.13 -14.04
C GLU A 941 -8.62 -42.64 -13.80
N ASP A 942 -9.42 -41.99 -14.67
CA ASP A 942 -9.56 -40.53 -14.75
C ASP A 942 -10.32 -39.94 -13.53
N SER A 943 -11.18 -40.75 -12.93
CA SER A 943 -12.17 -40.31 -11.95
C SER A 943 -11.65 -40.50 -10.49
N THR A 944 -10.89 -41.58 -10.25
CA THR A 944 -10.06 -41.76 -9.05
C THR A 944 -8.92 -40.72 -8.99
N GLN A 945 -8.35 -40.35 -10.15
CA GLN A 945 -7.32 -39.33 -10.27
C GLN A 945 -7.81 -37.92 -9.84
N GLU A 946 -9.09 -37.57 -10.00
CA GLU A 946 -9.63 -36.27 -9.59
C GLU A 946 -9.78 -36.11 -8.07
N ILE A 947 -10.23 -37.15 -7.35
CA ILE A 947 -10.25 -37.16 -5.87
C ILE A 947 -8.82 -37.12 -5.34
N GLU A 948 -7.95 -37.97 -5.89
CA GLU A 948 -6.53 -37.97 -5.57
C GLU A 948 -5.93 -36.58 -5.75
N ALA A 949 -6.20 -35.92 -6.89
CA ALA A 949 -5.68 -34.59 -7.16
C ALA A 949 -6.22 -33.54 -6.17
N SER A 950 -7.48 -33.65 -5.77
CA SER A 950 -8.08 -32.73 -4.79
C SER A 950 -7.49 -32.92 -3.38
N LEU A 951 -7.33 -34.18 -2.95
CA LEU A 951 -6.68 -34.52 -1.67
C LEU A 951 -5.21 -34.08 -1.67
N ARG A 952 -4.49 -34.31 -2.77
CA ARG A 952 -3.12 -33.84 -2.98
C ARG A 952 -3.03 -32.33 -2.79
N VAL A 953 -3.88 -31.56 -3.47
CA VAL A 953 -3.85 -30.08 -3.39
C VAL A 953 -4.09 -29.59 -1.95
N GLU A 954 -5.05 -30.16 -1.23
CA GLU A 954 -5.32 -29.76 0.15
C GLU A 954 -4.21 -30.18 1.12
N TRP A 955 -3.61 -31.37 0.91
CA TRP A 955 -2.42 -31.78 1.64
C TRP A 955 -1.25 -30.82 1.39
N CYS A 956 -1.00 -30.44 0.13
CA CYS A 956 0.03 -29.46 -0.24
C CYS A 956 -0.20 -28.11 0.43
N LYS A 957 -1.44 -27.63 0.49
CA LYS A 957 -1.80 -26.38 1.18
C LYS A 957 -1.61 -26.48 2.69
N ALA A 958 -1.99 -27.61 3.31
CA ALA A 958 -1.78 -27.85 4.73
C ALA A 958 -0.28 -27.86 5.07
N ARG A 959 0.54 -28.55 4.26
CA ARG A 959 2.01 -28.52 4.34
C ARG A 959 2.54 -27.10 4.26
N ALA A 960 2.11 -26.36 3.25
CA ALA A 960 2.55 -24.97 3.05
C ALA A 960 2.21 -24.09 4.26
N ARG A 961 0.99 -24.16 4.81
CA ARG A 961 0.61 -23.41 6.02
C ARG A 961 1.49 -23.73 7.23
N ALA A 962 1.71 -25.03 7.50
CA ALA A 962 2.58 -25.45 8.60
C ALA A 962 4.03 -24.95 8.42
N HIS A 963 4.59 -25.13 7.22
CA HIS A 963 5.95 -24.69 6.92
C HIS A 963 6.09 -23.16 6.99
N ARG A 964 5.16 -22.39 6.41
CA ARG A 964 5.19 -20.92 6.43
C ARG A 964 5.03 -20.36 7.85
N ALA A 965 4.19 -20.96 8.69
CA ALA A 965 4.04 -20.55 10.08
C ALA A 965 5.32 -20.83 10.89
N ARG A 966 5.93 -22.01 10.70
CA ARG A 966 7.25 -22.33 11.28
C ARG A 966 8.33 -21.35 10.81
N GLU A 967 8.39 -21.06 9.52
CA GLU A 967 9.34 -20.10 8.95
C GLU A 967 9.16 -18.70 9.53
N GLU A 968 7.92 -18.25 9.73
CA GLU A 968 7.62 -16.95 10.32
C GLU A 968 8.14 -16.84 11.76
N VAL A 969 8.01 -17.90 12.59
CA VAL A 969 8.60 -17.94 13.93
C VAL A 969 10.13 -17.74 13.87
N ILE A 970 10.80 -18.37 12.91
CA ILE A 970 12.25 -18.26 12.72
C ILE A 970 12.63 -16.86 12.20
N LEU A 971 11.89 -16.34 11.22
CA LEU A 971 12.14 -15.01 10.65
C LEU A 971 12.00 -13.92 11.69
N VAL A 972 10.92 -13.93 12.47
CA VAL A 972 10.68 -12.90 13.48
C VAL A 972 11.76 -12.96 14.57
N GLN A 973 12.21 -14.15 14.98
CA GLN A 973 13.36 -14.28 15.91
C GLN A 973 14.65 -13.69 15.32
N GLU A 974 14.92 -13.92 14.04
CA GLU A 974 16.09 -13.39 13.36
C GLU A 974 15.96 -11.87 13.08
N GLU A 975 14.75 -11.36 12.85
CA GLU A 975 14.43 -9.92 12.77
C GLU A 975 14.69 -9.21 14.09
N MET A 976 14.27 -9.80 15.21
CA MET A 976 14.56 -9.29 16.55
C MET A 976 16.07 -9.24 16.82
N ARG A 977 16.80 -10.32 16.49
CA ARG A 977 18.26 -10.37 16.64
C ARG A 977 18.96 -9.30 15.76
N ARG A 978 18.59 -9.21 14.49
CA ARG A 978 19.11 -8.22 13.54
C ARG A 978 18.85 -6.79 14.01
N ALA A 979 17.67 -6.53 14.55
CA ALA A 979 17.31 -5.21 15.06
C ALA A 979 18.19 -4.79 16.23
N ILE A 980 18.48 -5.70 17.18
CA ILE A 980 19.41 -5.45 18.29
C ILE A 980 20.83 -5.21 17.78
N GLU A 981 21.34 -6.06 16.89
CA GLU A 981 22.71 -5.92 16.38
C GLU A 981 22.88 -4.64 15.56
N PHE A 982 21.86 -4.24 14.79
CA PHE A 982 21.84 -2.96 14.10
C PHE A 982 22.02 -1.79 15.07
N CYS A 983 21.27 -1.76 16.18
CA CYS A 983 21.39 -0.71 17.19
C CYS A 983 22.80 -0.67 17.79
N ARG A 984 23.39 -1.83 18.11
CA ARG A 984 24.76 -1.93 18.63
C ARG A 984 25.80 -1.44 17.62
N TYR A 985 25.65 -1.83 16.35
CA TYR A 985 26.48 -1.31 15.25
C TYR A 985 26.36 0.21 15.14
N GLN A 986 25.13 0.73 15.11
CA GLN A 986 24.88 2.17 14.96
C GLN A 986 25.48 2.97 16.13
N ALA A 987 25.43 2.44 17.35
CA ALA A 987 26.09 3.04 18.50
C ALA A 987 27.62 3.09 18.33
N ARG A 988 28.25 1.99 17.92
CA ARG A 988 29.71 1.95 17.64
C ARG A 988 30.08 2.92 16.53
N TRP A 989 29.27 3.00 15.47
CA TRP A 989 29.46 3.93 14.37
C TRP A 989 29.39 5.39 14.85
N TRP A 990 28.40 5.75 15.66
CA TRP A 990 28.31 7.09 16.25
C TRP A 990 29.50 7.43 17.14
N MET A 991 29.95 6.49 17.99
CA MET A 991 31.14 6.70 18.81
C MET A 991 32.39 6.94 17.96
N SER A 992 32.55 6.23 16.83
CA SER A 992 33.70 6.46 15.94
C SER A 992 33.62 7.81 15.21
N GLN A 993 32.42 8.36 15.00
CA GLN A 993 32.25 9.69 14.39
C GLN A 993 32.74 10.83 15.30
N SER A 994 32.84 10.62 16.62
CA SER A 994 33.26 11.65 17.59
C SER A 994 34.65 12.24 17.32
N SER A 995 35.49 11.50 16.60
CA SER A 995 36.86 11.88 16.23
C SER A 995 37.04 12.05 14.72
N GLY A 996 35.95 12.05 13.95
CA GLY A 996 35.96 12.10 12.49
C GLY A 996 36.43 13.45 11.93
N ARG A 997 36.24 14.53 12.69
CA ARG A 997 36.65 15.90 12.36
C ARG A 997 37.27 16.54 13.61
N ASN A 998 38.55 16.87 13.56
CA ASN A 998 39.32 17.39 14.71
C ASN A 998 39.93 18.79 14.45
N ASP A 999 39.85 19.25 13.20
CA ASP A 999 40.38 20.51 12.67
C ASP A 999 39.34 21.64 12.75
N THR A 1000 38.66 21.78 13.89
CA THR A 1000 37.60 22.78 14.08
C THR A 1000 37.72 23.53 15.41
N SER A 1001 36.87 24.54 15.62
CA SER A 1001 36.83 25.27 16.89
C SER A 1001 36.49 24.34 18.06
N SER A 1002 36.95 24.69 19.27
CA SER A 1002 36.73 23.89 20.48
C SER A 1002 35.25 23.71 20.81
N GLU A 1003 34.43 24.71 20.51
CA GLU A 1003 32.98 24.68 20.74
C GLU A 1003 32.27 23.74 19.76
N LEU A 1004 32.67 23.76 18.49
CA LEU A 1004 32.14 22.81 17.51
C LEU A 1004 32.56 21.37 17.86
N LEU A 1005 33.81 21.16 18.28
CA LEU A 1005 34.28 19.85 18.74
C LEU A 1005 33.47 19.32 19.93
N GLU A 1006 33.15 20.18 20.90
CA GLU A 1006 32.29 19.81 22.01
C GLU A 1006 30.90 19.41 21.52
N GLY A 1007 30.27 20.20 20.65
CA GLY A 1007 28.95 19.92 20.08
C GLY A 1007 28.91 18.62 19.27
N LEU A 1008 29.92 18.36 18.44
CA LEU A 1008 30.08 17.12 17.68
C LEU A 1008 30.17 15.90 18.61
N LYS A 1009 31.02 15.99 19.64
CA LYS A 1009 31.16 14.93 20.65
C LYS A 1009 29.85 14.70 21.39
N ALA A 1010 29.25 15.75 21.95
CA ALA A 1010 28.00 15.68 22.70
C ALA A 1010 26.89 15.00 21.88
N TYR A 1011 26.69 15.42 20.63
CA TYR A 1011 25.70 14.82 19.75
C TYR A 1011 25.99 13.35 19.46
N SER A 1012 27.24 13.01 19.13
CA SER A 1012 27.63 11.63 18.83
C SER A 1012 27.41 10.67 20.01
N TYR A 1013 27.80 11.08 21.23
CA TYR A 1013 27.59 10.29 22.44
C TYR A 1013 26.11 10.16 22.79
N GLN A 1014 25.32 11.23 22.63
CA GLN A 1014 23.88 11.18 22.83
C GLN A 1014 23.22 10.17 21.88
N GLN A 1015 23.54 10.21 20.57
CA GLN A 1015 22.98 9.25 19.61
C GLN A 1015 23.43 7.81 19.91
N ALA A 1016 24.70 7.60 20.28
CA ALA A 1016 25.19 6.29 20.66
C ALA A 1016 24.49 5.73 21.91
N GLN A 1017 24.28 6.56 22.93
CA GLN A 1017 23.58 6.19 24.15
C GLN A 1017 22.12 5.80 23.86
N MET A 1018 21.41 6.56 23.02
CA MET A 1018 20.04 6.26 22.62
C MET A 1018 19.92 4.89 21.93
N GLU A 1019 20.85 4.55 21.03
CA GLU A 1019 20.86 3.25 20.35
C GLU A 1019 21.22 2.09 21.30
N LEU A 1020 22.15 2.29 22.24
CA LEU A 1020 22.47 1.28 23.27
C LEU A 1020 21.30 1.04 24.23
N GLN A 1021 20.64 2.11 24.69
CA GLN A 1021 19.45 2.00 25.54
C GLN A 1021 18.33 1.24 24.81
N ARG A 1022 18.13 1.52 23.53
CA ARG A 1022 17.18 0.79 22.68
C ARG A 1022 17.52 -0.70 22.58
N ALA A 1023 18.78 -1.03 22.30
CA ALA A 1023 19.24 -2.41 22.22
C ALA A 1023 19.00 -3.17 23.53
N HIS A 1024 19.35 -2.57 24.67
CA HIS A 1024 19.16 -3.15 26.00
C HIS A 1024 17.67 -3.39 26.30
N LEU A 1025 16.82 -2.39 26.06
CA LEU A 1025 15.38 -2.51 26.30
C LEU A 1025 14.75 -3.61 25.43
N TRP A 1026 15.14 -3.70 24.16
CA TRP A 1026 14.65 -4.72 23.25
C TRP A 1026 15.13 -6.12 23.62
N GLU A 1027 16.38 -6.26 24.05
CA GLU A 1027 16.94 -7.54 24.52
C GLU A 1027 16.21 -8.03 25.78
N GLY A 1028 15.96 -7.14 26.74
CA GLY A 1028 15.18 -7.44 27.94
C GLY A 1028 13.75 -7.86 27.61
N LYS A 1029 13.04 -7.10 26.76
CA LYS A 1029 11.63 -7.38 26.39
C LYS A 1029 11.47 -8.64 25.56
N TRP A 1030 12.44 -8.98 24.71
CA TRP A 1030 12.32 -10.12 23.79
C TRP A 1030 12.92 -11.43 24.30
N SER A 1031 13.72 -11.44 25.36
CA SER A 1031 14.45 -12.63 25.86
C SER A 1031 13.52 -13.84 26.06
N ALA A 1032 12.53 -13.70 26.95
CA ALA A 1032 11.63 -14.79 27.33
C ALA A 1032 10.77 -15.31 26.15
N ILE A 1033 10.23 -14.41 25.32
CA ILE A 1033 9.42 -14.83 24.17
C ILE A 1033 10.27 -15.49 23.07
N ARG A 1034 11.53 -15.06 22.89
CA ARG A 1034 12.45 -15.70 21.94
C ARG A 1034 12.87 -17.10 22.41
N GLU A 1035 13.08 -17.30 23.71
CA GLU A 1035 13.33 -18.64 24.28
C GLU A 1035 12.15 -19.57 24.05
N ARG A 1036 10.92 -19.09 24.30
CA ARG A 1036 9.69 -19.83 24.00
C ARG A 1036 9.59 -20.17 22.52
N ALA A 1037 9.84 -19.21 21.64
CA ALA A 1037 9.82 -19.41 20.20
C ALA A 1037 10.87 -20.44 19.74
N SER A 1038 12.07 -20.40 20.30
CA SER A 1038 13.12 -21.41 20.07
C SER A 1038 12.69 -22.81 20.57
N ALA A 1039 12.01 -22.91 21.71
CA ALA A 1039 11.46 -24.17 22.19
C ALA A 1039 10.37 -24.72 21.25
N VAL A 1040 9.46 -23.87 20.77
CA VAL A 1040 8.42 -24.27 19.81
C VAL A 1040 9.05 -24.75 18.49
N VAL A 1041 10.03 -24.05 17.93
CA VAL A 1041 10.71 -24.49 16.70
C VAL A 1041 11.41 -25.84 16.91
N ARG A 1042 12.14 -26.01 18.03
CA ARG A 1042 12.78 -27.30 18.36
C ARG A 1042 11.78 -28.44 18.51
N TRP A 1043 10.61 -28.17 19.08
CA TRP A 1043 9.53 -29.14 19.18
C TRP A 1043 8.96 -29.50 17.81
N ILE A 1044 8.71 -28.51 16.92
CA ILE A 1044 8.27 -28.76 15.54
C ILE A 1044 9.30 -29.63 14.80
N ASP A 1045 10.60 -29.36 14.98
CA ASP A 1045 11.67 -30.07 14.27
C ASP A 1045 11.93 -31.49 14.79
N ASN A 1046 11.77 -31.73 16.09
CA ASN A 1046 12.11 -33.00 16.74
C ASN A 1046 10.88 -33.75 17.29
N ARG A 1047 9.72 -33.52 16.70
CA ARG A 1047 8.44 -33.99 17.26
C ARG A 1047 8.31 -35.51 17.39
N LYS A 1048 9.01 -36.28 16.54
CA LYS A 1048 9.07 -37.75 16.66
C LYS A 1048 9.74 -38.24 17.95
N SER A 1049 10.51 -37.36 18.61
CA SER A 1049 11.28 -37.66 19.83
C SER A 1049 10.85 -36.84 21.06
N LEU A 1050 9.97 -35.85 20.91
CA LEU A 1050 9.55 -34.94 21.99
C LEU A 1050 8.03 -34.99 22.17
N THR A 1051 7.58 -35.05 23.42
CA THR A 1051 6.15 -35.15 23.73
C THR A 1051 5.53 -33.76 23.90
N PRO A 1052 4.21 -33.60 23.72
CA PRO A 1052 3.51 -32.35 24.04
C PRO A 1052 3.60 -31.90 25.52
N GLN A 1053 4.21 -32.71 26.39
CA GLN A 1053 4.50 -32.36 27.79
C GLN A 1053 5.67 -31.37 27.89
N ASP A 1054 6.61 -31.40 26.94
CA ASP A 1054 7.81 -30.53 26.92
C ASP A 1054 7.48 -29.06 26.59
N ILE A 1055 6.35 -28.79 25.91
CA ILE A 1055 5.81 -27.43 25.73
C ILE A 1055 5.05 -26.99 26.99
N ARG A 1056 4.32 -27.90 27.65
CA ARG A 1056 3.53 -27.59 28.85
C ARG A 1056 4.40 -27.24 30.06
N SER A 1057 5.65 -27.70 30.10
CA SER A 1057 6.63 -27.34 31.13
C SER A 1057 7.18 -25.92 31.01
N LEU A 1058 6.88 -25.16 29.93
CA LEU A 1058 7.40 -23.80 29.72
C LEU A 1058 6.67 -22.71 30.53
N GLY A 1059 5.67 -23.06 31.35
CA GLY A 1059 4.90 -22.12 32.19
C GLY A 1059 3.99 -21.16 31.41
N SER A 1060 3.28 -20.27 32.09
CA SER A 1060 2.63 -19.11 31.45
C SER A 1060 3.68 -18.00 31.20
N LEU A 1061 3.53 -17.26 30.11
CA LEU A 1061 4.35 -16.08 29.83
C LEU A 1061 3.38 -14.91 29.64
N GLU A 1062 3.43 -13.95 30.55
CA GLU A 1062 2.71 -12.69 30.39
C GLU A 1062 3.52 -11.77 29.47
N VAL A 1063 2.87 -11.26 28.41
CA VAL A 1063 3.49 -10.35 27.45
C VAL A 1063 2.66 -9.08 27.40
N GLU A 1064 3.22 -7.99 27.91
CA GLU A 1064 2.59 -6.67 27.80
C GLU A 1064 2.64 -6.18 26.34
N LEU A 1065 1.46 -6.02 25.74
CA LEU A 1065 1.27 -5.43 24.44
C LEU A 1065 0.68 -4.03 24.63
N ASN A 1066 1.37 -2.99 24.16
CA ASN A 1066 0.80 -1.66 24.11
C ASN A 1066 -0.33 -1.64 23.07
N GLY A 1067 -1.57 -1.46 23.51
CA GLY A 1067 -2.76 -1.40 22.65
C GLY A 1067 -2.69 -0.30 21.58
N ASP A 1068 -1.98 0.79 21.88
CA ASP A 1068 -1.88 1.96 21.00
C ASP A 1068 -0.89 1.82 19.84
N ALA A 1069 -0.11 0.75 19.76
CA ALA A 1069 0.87 0.61 18.68
C ALA A 1069 0.24 0.27 17.31
N ASP A 1070 -1.10 0.23 17.21
CA ASP A 1070 -1.86 0.26 15.95
C ASP A 1070 -2.37 1.66 15.59
N ALA A 1071 -1.97 2.71 16.33
CA ALA A 1071 -2.09 4.12 15.92
C ALA A 1071 -1.14 4.49 14.74
N ASP A 1072 -0.83 3.53 13.89
CA ASP A 1072 -0.21 3.72 12.58
C ASP A 1072 -1.30 4.17 11.59
N GLY A 1073 -1.73 5.43 11.70
CA GLY A 1073 -2.41 6.16 10.61
C GLY A 1073 -3.82 5.71 10.21
N GLY A 1074 -4.51 4.90 11.01
CA GLY A 1074 -5.97 4.87 11.05
C GLY A 1074 -6.45 5.83 12.14
N GLN A 1075 -7.41 6.70 11.83
CA GLN A 1075 -8.00 7.62 12.81
C GLN A 1075 -8.32 6.89 14.12
N ALA A 1076 -7.93 7.49 15.24
CA ALA A 1076 -8.38 7.14 16.56
C ALA A 1076 -9.90 6.87 16.55
N GLU A 1077 -10.30 5.65 16.89
CA GLU A 1077 -11.66 5.39 17.33
C GLU A 1077 -11.87 6.22 18.61
N LYS A 1078 -12.68 7.27 18.47
CA LYS A 1078 -13.24 7.99 19.61
C LYS A 1078 -14.13 7.00 20.38
N LEU A 1079 -13.59 6.40 21.43
CA LEU A 1079 -14.38 5.94 22.57
C LEU A 1079 -14.97 7.18 23.25
N ALA A 1080 -16.18 7.55 22.86
CA ALA A 1080 -17.00 8.50 23.59
C ALA A 1080 -18.47 8.10 23.44
N GLY A 1081 -19.03 7.56 24.53
CA GLY A 1081 -20.45 7.58 24.84
C GLY A 1081 -21.20 6.28 24.59
N VAL A 1082 -21.33 5.44 25.63
CA VAL A 1082 -22.63 5.03 26.17
C VAL A 1082 -22.43 4.74 27.68
N GLU A 1083 -22.55 5.78 28.52
CA GLU A 1083 -23.16 5.64 29.83
C GLU A 1083 -24.65 6.01 29.63
N GLU A 1084 -25.49 4.97 29.55
CA GLU A 1084 -26.89 4.83 30.03
C GLU A 1084 -27.53 3.59 29.41
#